data_AF-A0A182JX71-F1
#
_entry.id   AF-A0A182JX71-F1
#
_cell.length_a   1.000
_cell.length_b   1.000
_cell.length_c   1.000
_cell.angle_alpha   90.00
_cell.angle_beta   90.00
_cell.angle_gamma   90.00
#
_symmetry.space_group_name_H-M   'P 1'
#
loop_
_entity.id
_entity.type
_entity.pdbx_description
1 polymer ?
#
loop_
_entity_poly.entity_id
_entity_poly.type
_entity_poly.pdbx_seq_one_letter_code
_entity_poly.pdbx_strand_id
1 'polypeptide(L)'
;MGFMLRVLFVVVSLSSAVVYKQYRNLTAPMPVPELNMRQYWGPGDVKQYKEDTSITPFKVAYEAAVIDKLRGKLADVPALTPPLEGVAFEYGFNSDRLKEIVKYWRTTYLDKWNEREKFFNKFPHFHTQIQGLNIHYIHVKPKVPAGTKVLPLLLLHGWPGSVREFYDIIPLLTSKSNDKNFVFEVIVPSLPGYGWSQGSAKKGLSPSEVAIVMKNLMSRVGFEQFYIQGGDWGSLIGNYIATFFQSSVLGVHLNMCSIMTPLSYPKMFLAAMKPSLFMDEKYTEFYFPLGSKFANIIEETGYMHIQATKPDTIGTVLQGNPVGLAAYILEKFSTWTNPAYRNLPDGGLEKYFTLDALLDNVMVYYLTNSITTSQRLYAEALAADELKKEIDRIPTAVPAACAKFRYELFQQIDWVLKDHFTNLVQSNHFEDGGHFAAMQLPEVLYKDVVAFIASIQKINISQRLYVETFSKRELITGKLEPIPNTLPTVMQLPEVVYRDLVQFRVLLGIFIALGYKAYEQLSITPRVPTNIEFFEYWGPEGGDPYGDSLEIVPFNISYPSEVIERLRQQLHDTPSLTVPLEGTAFQYGFNNERLQQIVQYWRTDYLDRWDEREAYLNRFTHFKTKIQGLDIHFIRDKSESVINPKRIVPLLMLHGWPGSVREFYDIIPMLSNRTSDKEYVFDVIVPSLPGYGWSQGSSKPGLSASKVAVIMKNLMARLGYKRFYIQGGDWGAIIGNLMAILFEKDILGVHLNMCMGSGSPLTMGKMLVSNLVPSYFIEKQYIEFYHPTWPKIVELILEGGYLHLQATKPDTIGTALQNNPLGLAAYILEKFSTWTNPANRNIQDGGLEQHYSLDALLDNVMIYYLTNSITTSQRLYAESFNAAELAKEYENIPTNVPAACAKFRHELFQYPDWILKEHFTNLMQSNHYNDGGHFAALQLPQVLYQDIVQFVNRLYVR
;
A
#
# COMPACT_ATOMS: atom_id res chain seq x y z
N MET A 1 20.12 31.43 45.49
CA MET A 1 19.13 31.94 44.49
C MET A 1 19.80 32.54 43.24
N GLY A 2 20.77 33.45 43.35
CA GLY A 2 21.41 34.09 42.18
C GLY A 2 22.22 33.18 41.24
N PHE A 3 22.80 32.08 41.73
CA PHE A 3 23.53 31.12 40.89
C PHE A 3 22.58 30.30 40.00
N MET A 4 21.49 29.76 40.57
CA MET A 4 20.48 29.01 39.80
C MET A 4 19.81 29.86 38.70
N LEU A 5 19.53 31.14 38.97
CA LEU A 5 18.99 32.06 37.98
C LEU A 5 19.96 32.31 36.81
N ARG A 6 21.27 32.40 37.08
CA ARG A 6 22.29 32.54 36.03
C ARG A 6 22.44 31.27 35.21
N VAL A 7 22.44 30.10 35.85
CA VAL A 7 22.46 28.81 35.16
C VAL A 7 21.22 28.65 34.28
N LEU A 8 20.03 28.97 34.80
CA LEU A 8 18.78 28.93 34.04
C LEU A 8 18.82 29.89 32.83
N PHE A 9 19.30 31.12 33.03
CA PHE A 9 19.43 32.09 31.93
C PHE A 9 20.39 31.59 30.84
N VAL A 10 21.53 31.01 31.22
CA VAL A 10 22.49 30.42 30.28
C VAL A 10 21.89 29.22 29.55
N VAL A 11 21.21 28.31 30.25
CA VAL A 11 20.53 27.15 29.64
C VAL A 11 19.44 27.60 28.67
N VAL A 12 18.58 28.55 29.05
CA VAL A 12 17.53 29.09 28.18
C VAL A 12 18.12 29.79 26.96
N SER A 13 19.19 30.58 27.14
CA SER A 13 19.86 31.27 26.03
C SER A 13 20.52 30.29 25.05
N LEU A 14 21.23 29.27 25.56
CA LEU A 14 21.85 28.23 24.74
C LEU A 14 20.80 27.40 24.01
N SER A 15 19.74 26.98 24.70
CA SER A 15 18.61 26.28 24.09
C SER A 15 17.93 27.13 23.02
N SER A 16 17.73 28.43 23.27
CA SER A 16 17.14 29.35 22.29
C SER A 16 18.03 29.55 21.07
N ALA A 17 19.36 29.64 21.26
CA ALA A 17 20.32 29.73 20.17
C ALA A 17 20.36 28.44 19.34
N VAL A 18 20.29 27.27 19.97
CA VAL A 18 20.19 25.97 19.29
C VAL A 18 18.88 25.89 18.50
N VAL A 19 17.74 26.24 19.10
CA VAL A 19 16.43 26.25 18.43
C VAL A 19 16.44 27.22 17.25
N TYR A 20 16.98 28.43 17.42
CA TYR A 20 17.09 29.41 16.33
C TYR A 20 18.00 28.91 15.20
N LYS A 21 19.14 28.29 15.54
CA LYS A 21 20.04 27.68 14.55
C LYS A 21 19.34 26.55 13.80
N GLN A 22 18.63 25.67 14.50
CA GLN A 22 17.88 24.58 13.87
C GLN A 22 16.74 25.11 13.00
N TYR A 23 16.00 26.10 13.47
CA TYR A 23 14.99 26.79 12.68
C TYR A 23 15.60 27.36 11.39
N ARG A 24 16.71 28.11 11.48
CA ARG A 24 17.42 28.63 10.30
C ARG A 24 17.88 27.53 9.36
N ASN A 25 18.42 26.43 9.88
CA ASN A 25 18.86 25.31 9.06
C ASN A 25 17.69 24.60 8.35
N LEU A 26 16.55 24.44 9.02
CA LEU A 26 15.35 23.77 8.48
C LEU A 26 14.57 24.65 7.49
N THR A 27 14.69 25.97 7.62
CA THR A 27 13.98 26.96 6.78
C THR A 27 14.85 27.59 5.70
N ALA A 28 16.16 27.37 5.74
CA ALA A 28 17.05 27.83 4.69
C ALA A 28 16.63 27.22 3.35
N PRO A 29 16.57 28.03 2.27
CA PRO A 29 16.26 27.52 0.95
C PRO A 29 17.38 26.58 0.48
N MET A 30 17.00 25.50 -0.18
CA MET A 30 17.95 24.60 -0.83
C MET A 30 18.27 25.11 -2.24
N PRO A 31 19.48 24.87 -2.76
CA PRO A 31 19.78 25.13 -4.17
C PRO A 31 19.09 24.10 -5.07
N VAL A 32 18.89 24.46 -6.34
CA VAL A 32 18.50 23.48 -7.37
C VAL A 32 19.59 22.41 -7.47
N PRO A 33 19.26 21.11 -7.39
CA PRO A 33 20.25 20.04 -7.51
C PRO A 33 20.87 20.02 -8.91
N GLU A 34 22.02 19.36 -9.06
CA GLU A 34 22.60 19.14 -10.38
C GLU A 34 21.68 18.23 -11.21
N LEU A 35 21.28 18.70 -12.39
CA LEU A 35 20.31 18.01 -13.25
C LEU A 35 21.01 17.32 -14.42
N ASN A 36 20.86 15.99 -14.54
CA ASN A 36 21.36 15.26 -15.69
C ASN A 36 20.33 15.27 -16.84
N MET A 37 20.46 16.27 -17.71
CA MET A 37 19.58 16.45 -18.88
C MET A 37 19.66 15.33 -19.93
N ARG A 38 20.61 14.39 -19.80
CA ARG A 38 20.89 13.32 -20.78
C ARG A 38 20.88 11.92 -20.15
N GLN A 39 20.37 11.78 -18.92
CA GLN A 39 20.24 10.47 -18.27
C GLN A 39 19.45 9.52 -19.16
N TYR A 40 19.95 8.31 -19.38
CA TYR A 40 19.33 7.31 -20.25
C TYR A 40 18.48 6.32 -19.44
N TRP A 41 17.24 6.13 -19.87
CA TRP A 41 16.24 5.30 -19.17
C TRP A 41 15.79 4.07 -19.95
N GLY A 42 16.22 3.95 -21.21
CA GLY A 42 15.93 2.81 -22.06
C GLY A 42 16.67 1.52 -21.65
N PRO A 43 16.32 0.38 -22.25
CA PRO A 43 16.97 -0.90 -21.98
C PRO A 43 18.40 -0.95 -22.54
N GLY A 44 19.28 -1.74 -21.91
CA GLY A 44 20.63 -2.01 -22.42
C GLY A 44 21.67 -0.92 -22.11
N ASP A 45 22.82 -0.95 -22.81
CA ASP A 45 23.95 -0.03 -22.58
C ASP A 45 23.75 1.30 -23.35
N VAL A 46 23.79 2.41 -22.62
CA VAL A 46 23.72 3.78 -23.17
C VAL A 46 24.78 4.05 -24.24
N LYS A 47 25.94 3.38 -24.21
CA LYS A 47 26.99 3.56 -25.23
C LYS A 47 26.55 3.14 -26.62
N GLN A 48 25.54 2.28 -26.72
CA GLN A 48 24.96 1.80 -27.98
C GLN A 48 23.74 2.63 -28.41
N TYR A 49 23.28 3.54 -27.56
CA TYR A 49 22.11 4.36 -27.82
C TYR A 49 22.45 5.58 -28.68
N LYS A 50 21.67 5.76 -29.75
CA LYS A 50 21.61 7.00 -30.52
C LYS A 50 20.15 7.44 -30.57
N GLU A 51 19.86 8.60 -29.99
CA GLU A 51 18.51 9.14 -29.95
C GLU A 51 17.98 9.44 -31.36
N ASP A 52 16.82 8.87 -31.68
CA ASP A 52 16.05 9.28 -32.85
C ASP A 52 15.15 10.45 -32.46
N THR A 53 15.48 11.64 -32.97
CA THR A 53 14.77 12.87 -32.64
C THR A 53 13.51 13.09 -33.49
N SER A 54 13.14 12.14 -34.34
CA SER A 54 11.95 12.26 -35.18
C SER A 54 10.66 12.35 -34.34
N ILE A 55 9.68 13.09 -34.84
CA ILE A 55 8.33 13.17 -34.30
C ILE A 55 7.42 12.43 -35.27
N THR A 56 6.89 11.30 -34.85
CA THR A 56 6.09 10.41 -35.69
C THR A 56 4.62 10.47 -35.28
N PRO A 57 3.68 10.64 -36.21
CA PRO A 57 2.26 10.51 -35.91
C PRO A 57 1.92 9.14 -35.33
N PHE A 58 1.06 9.11 -34.32
CA PHE A 58 0.55 7.92 -33.69
C PHE A 58 -0.98 7.87 -33.84
N LYS A 59 -1.55 6.67 -33.94
CA LYS A 59 -2.99 6.43 -33.87
C LYS A 59 -3.25 5.28 -32.92
N VAL A 60 -4.27 5.45 -32.08
CA VAL A 60 -4.81 4.38 -31.25
C VAL A 60 -5.56 3.42 -32.16
N ALA A 61 -4.98 2.26 -32.45
CA ALA A 61 -5.61 1.26 -33.30
C ALA A 61 -5.25 -0.13 -32.77
N TYR A 62 -6.25 -0.96 -32.53
CA TYR A 62 -6.05 -2.33 -32.06
C TYR A 62 -6.80 -3.31 -32.95
N GLU A 63 -6.18 -4.46 -33.21
CA GLU A 63 -6.81 -5.53 -33.98
C GLU A 63 -8.04 -6.09 -33.26
N ALA A 64 -9.05 -6.50 -34.04
CA ALA A 64 -10.27 -7.11 -33.50
C ALA A 64 -9.97 -8.28 -32.54
N ALA A 65 -8.93 -9.07 -32.84
CA ALA A 65 -8.51 -10.18 -32.00
C ALA A 65 -8.13 -9.79 -30.56
N VAL A 66 -7.58 -8.57 -30.34
CA VAL A 66 -7.26 -8.08 -28.99
C VAL A 66 -8.54 -7.79 -28.20
N ILE A 67 -9.53 -7.21 -28.87
CA ILE A 67 -10.83 -6.86 -28.29
C ILE A 67 -11.68 -8.12 -28.04
N ASP A 68 -11.65 -9.07 -28.97
CA ASP A 68 -12.31 -10.37 -28.82
C ASP A 68 -11.67 -11.20 -27.70
N LYS A 69 -10.34 -11.15 -27.54
CA LYS A 69 -9.65 -11.75 -26.39
C LYS A 69 -10.11 -11.14 -25.06
N LEU A 70 -10.25 -9.81 -24.99
CA LEU A 70 -10.83 -9.15 -23.81
C LEU A 70 -12.28 -9.60 -23.56
N ARG A 71 -13.09 -9.66 -24.61
CA ARG A 71 -14.49 -10.14 -24.52
C ARG A 71 -14.57 -11.57 -23.96
N GLY A 72 -13.69 -12.45 -24.40
CA GLY A 72 -13.54 -13.81 -23.87
C GLY A 72 -13.18 -13.81 -22.37
N LYS A 73 -12.20 -12.99 -21.96
CA LYS A 73 -11.83 -12.85 -20.54
C LYS A 73 -12.97 -12.32 -19.66
N LEU A 74 -13.77 -11.38 -20.18
CA LEU A 74 -14.96 -10.88 -19.46
C LEU A 74 -16.15 -11.87 -19.50
N ALA A 75 -16.09 -12.90 -20.34
CA ALA A 75 -17.07 -13.98 -20.38
C ALA A 75 -16.72 -15.10 -19.39
N ASP A 76 -15.44 -15.42 -19.23
CA ASP A 76 -14.92 -16.41 -18.27
C ASP A 76 -14.57 -15.78 -16.91
N VAL A 77 -15.52 -15.07 -16.31
CA VAL A 77 -15.37 -14.55 -14.93
C VAL A 77 -16.10 -15.51 -13.99
N PRO A 78 -15.40 -16.28 -13.13
CA PRO A 78 -16.05 -17.13 -12.15
C PRO A 78 -16.81 -16.30 -11.11
N ALA A 79 -17.56 -16.98 -10.24
CA ALA A 79 -18.33 -16.34 -9.20
C ALA A 79 -17.44 -15.48 -8.29
N LEU A 80 -17.60 -14.15 -8.39
CA LEU A 80 -16.95 -13.21 -7.48
C LEU A 80 -17.40 -13.45 -6.04
N THR A 81 -16.49 -13.29 -5.09
CA THR A 81 -16.82 -13.38 -3.66
C THR A 81 -17.92 -12.37 -3.32
N PRO A 82 -19.06 -12.79 -2.75
CA PRO A 82 -20.12 -11.87 -2.35
C PRO A 82 -19.60 -10.80 -1.35
N PRO A 83 -20.08 -9.55 -1.43
CA PRO A 83 -19.72 -8.54 -0.45
C PRO A 83 -20.28 -8.93 0.92
N LEU A 84 -19.72 -8.36 1.99
CA LEU A 84 -20.36 -8.43 3.30
C LEU A 84 -21.69 -7.67 3.28
N GLU A 85 -22.64 -8.10 4.10
CA GLU A 85 -23.96 -7.46 4.22
C GLU A 85 -23.82 -6.00 4.67
N GLY A 86 -24.43 -5.07 3.92
CA GLY A 86 -24.57 -3.66 4.31
C GLY A 86 -23.34 -2.77 4.17
N VAL A 87 -22.19 -3.28 3.69
CA VAL A 87 -20.92 -2.52 3.73
C VAL A 87 -20.64 -1.60 2.53
N ALA A 88 -21.52 -1.59 1.51
CA ALA A 88 -21.35 -0.80 0.28
C ALA A 88 -19.91 -0.91 -0.29
N PHE A 89 -19.13 0.18 -0.30
CA PHE A 89 -17.75 0.27 -0.78
C PHE A 89 -16.72 0.41 0.37
N GLU A 90 -17.12 0.24 1.62
CA GLU A 90 -16.24 0.44 2.80
C GLU A 90 -15.04 -0.52 2.79
N TYR A 91 -15.24 -1.76 2.33
CA TYR A 91 -14.21 -2.80 2.21
C TYR A 91 -13.47 -2.77 0.86
N GLY A 92 -13.69 -1.74 0.05
CA GLY A 92 -13.25 -1.69 -1.35
C GLY A 92 -14.39 -1.89 -2.34
N PHE A 93 -14.06 -2.24 -3.57
CA PHE A 93 -15.03 -2.30 -4.67
C PHE A 93 -16.10 -3.35 -4.41
N ASN A 94 -17.38 -2.94 -4.40
CA ASN A 94 -18.49 -3.85 -4.19
C ASN A 94 -18.64 -4.84 -5.37
N SER A 95 -18.57 -6.15 -5.09
CA SER A 95 -18.56 -7.16 -6.14
C SER A 95 -19.89 -7.31 -6.88
N ASP A 96 -21.03 -6.91 -6.28
CA ASP A 96 -22.32 -6.90 -6.98
C ASP A 96 -22.36 -5.79 -8.03
N ARG A 97 -21.90 -4.59 -7.67
CA ARG A 97 -21.75 -3.50 -8.64
C ARG A 97 -20.74 -3.85 -9.74
N LEU A 98 -19.67 -4.56 -9.39
CA LEU A 98 -18.66 -4.97 -10.38
C LEU A 98 -19.24 -5.92 -11.43
N LYS A 99 -20.13 -6.86 -11.04
CA LYS A 99 -20.82 -7.75 -11.98
C LYS A 99 -21.59 -6.96 -13.04
N GLU A 100 -22.26 -5.89 -12.63
CA GLU A 100 -23.00 -5.02 -13.54
C GLU A 100 -22.08 -4.30 -14.52
N ILE A 101 -20.96 -3.76 -14.04
CA ILE A 101 -19.97 -3.06 -14.88
C ILE A 101 -19.30 -4.04 -15.84
N VAL A 102 -18.90 -5.23 -15.40
CA VAL A 102 -18.32 -6.27 -16.26
C VAL A 102 -19.30 -6.69 -17.35
N LYS A 103 -20.58 -6.84 -17.00
CA LYS A 103 -21.64 -7.11 -17.98
C LYS A 103 -21.75 -5.97 -18.99
N TYR A 104 -21.86 -4.72 -18.54
CA TYR A 104 -21.91 -3.54 -19.42
C TYR A 104 -20.69 -3.45 -20.33
N TRP A 105 -19.50 -3.66 -19.77
CA TRP A 105 -18.25 -3.63 -20.50
C TRP A 105 -18.28 -4.66 -21.64
N ARG A 106 -18.63 -5.91 -21.32
CA ARG A 106 -18.67 -7.01 -22.28
C ARG A 106 -19.75 -6.85 -23.34
N THR A 107 -20.96 -6.43 -22.98
CA THR A 107 -22.13 -6.50 -23.88
C THR A 107 -22.55 -5.17 -24.48
N THR A 108 -21.98 -4.05 -24.05
CA THR A 108 -22.38 -2.72 -24.51
C THR A 108 -21.17 -1.89 -24.91
N TYR A 109 -20.18 -1.77 -24.04
CA TYR A 109 -18.98 -0.94 -24.32
C TYR A 109 -18.15 -1.54 -25.46
N LEU A 110 -17.83 -2.84 -25.40
CA LEU A 110 -17.01 -3.50 -26.45
C LEU A 110 -17.72 -3.59 -27.81
N ASP A 111 -19.06 -3.59 -27.85
CA ASP A 111 -19.81 -3.55 -29.11
C ASP A 111 -19.66 -2.19 -29.83
N LYS A 112 -19.38 -1.14 -29.05
CA LYS A 112 -19.11 0.21 -29.56
C LYS A 112 -17.62 0.50 -29.67
N TRP A 113 -16.74 -0.51 -29.63
CA TRP A 113 -15.29 -0.28 -29.62
C TRP A 113 -14.82 0.61 -30.78
N ASN A 114 -15.36 0.42 -31.99
CA ASN A 114 -15.03 1.26 -33.14
C ASN A 114 -15.37 2.76 -32.94
N GLU A 115 -16.40 3.06 -32.15
CA GLU A 115 -16.74 4.44 -31.77
C GLU A 115 -15.77 4.97 -30.73
N ARG A 116 -15.37 4.14 -29.75
CA ARG A 116 -14.38 4.50 -28.73
C ARG A 116 -13.00 4.74 -29.32
N GLU A 117 -12.58 3.91 -30.28
CA GLU A 117 -11.31 4.08 -31.00
C GLU A 117 -11.30 5.40 -31.80
N LYS A 118 -12.40 5.73 -32.47
CA LYS A 118 -12.57 7.05 -33.13
C LYS A 118 -12.55 8.19 -32.12
N PHE A 119 -13.15 7.99 -30.94
CA PHE A 119 -13.12 8.99 -29.87
C PHE A 119 -11.70 9.26 -29.39
N PHE A 120 -10.88 8.23 -29.15
CA PHE A 120 -9.46 8.40 -28.81
C PHE A 120 -8.73 9.19 -29.89
N ASN A 121 -8.89 8.82 -31.16
CA ASN A 121 -8.23 9.48 -32.28
C ASN A 121 -8.84 10.84 -32.72
N LYS A 122 -9.76 11.43 -31.95
CA LYS A 122 -10.35 12.73 -32.28
C LYS A 122 -9.32 13.87 -32.23
N PHE A 123 -8.23 13.67 -31.48
CA PHE A 123 -7.08 14.59 -31.42
C PHE A 123 -5.84 13.97 -32.07
N PRO A 124 -4.88 14.77 -32.55
CA PRO A 124 -3.63 14.25 -33.12
C PRO A 124 -2.69 13.73 -32.01
N HIS A 125 -2.24 12.48 -32.15
CA HIS A 125 -1.24 11.87 -31.26
C HIS A 125 0.10 11.73 -31.96
N PHE A 126 1.17 11.73 -31.17
CA PHE A 126 2.54 11.62 -31.65
C PHE A 126 3.41 10.81 -30.69
N HIS A 127 4.51 10.30 -31.23
CA HIS A 127 5.63 9.69 -30.52
C HIS A 127 6.93 10.41 -30.86
N THR A 128 7.85 10.49 -29.91
CA THR A 128 9.24 10.91 -30.12
C THR A 128 10.12 10.33 -29.02
N GLN A 129 11.39 10.03 -29.31
CA GLN A 129 12.29 9.55 -28.27
C GLN A 129 12.84 10.70 -27.43
N ILE A 130 12.74 10.57 -26.10
CA ILE A 130 13.40 11.44 -25.14
C ILE A 130 14.16 10.54 -24.17
N GLN A 131 15.49 10.70 -24.10
CA GLN A 131 16.31 10.05 -23.07
C GLN A 131 16.21 8.51 -23.08
N GLY A 132 16.03 7.92 -24.27
CA GLY A 132 15.87 6.47 -24.43
C GLY A 132 14.44 5.94 -24.30
N LEU A 133 13.47 6.80 -24.01
CA LEU A 133 12.06 6.43 -23.89
C LEU A 133 11.28 6.93 -25.09
N ASN A 134 10.46 6.07 -25.69
CA ASN A 134 9.46 6.52 -26.65
C ASN A 134 8.28 7.18 -25.93
N ILE A 135 8.17 8.51 -26.02
CA ILE A 135 7.17 9.30 -25.28
C ILE A 135 5.97 9.62 -26.18
N HIS A 136 4.79 9.23 -25.73
CA HIS A 136 3.51 9.55 -26.34
C HIS A 136 3.01 10.92 -25.87
N TYR A 137 2.45 11.70 -26.79
CA TYR A 137 1.70 12.91 -26.45
C TYR A 137 0.62 13.26 -27.47
N ILE A 138 -0.45 13.88 -26.99
CA ILE A 138 -1.45 14.58 -27.81
C ILE A 138 -0.95 15.99 -28.08
N HIS A 139 -1.06 16.47 -29.31
CA HIS A 139 -0.71 17.85 -29.69
C HIS A 139 -1.84 18.48 -30.48
N VAL A 140 -2.56 19.41 -29.84
CA VAL A 140 -3.68 20.11 -30.46
C VAL A 140 -3.30 21.55 -30.76
N LYS A 141 -3.12 21.84 -32.05
CA LYS A 141 -2.90 23.20 -32.55
C LYS A 141 -4.24 23.89 -32.79
N PRO A 142 -4.49 25.08 -32.22
CA PRO A 142 -5.76 25.77 -32.37
C PRO A 142 -5.92 26.29 -33.81
N LYS A 143 -7.13 26.17 -34.37
CA LYS A 143 -7.46 26.72 -35.69
C LYS A 143 -8.07 28.11 -35.53
N VAL A 144 -7.23 29.14 -35.52
CA VAL A 144 -7.64 30.53 -35.26
C VAL A 144 -7.12 31.51 -36.32
N PRO A 145 -7.81 32.66 -36.54
CA PRO A 145 -7.35 33.69 -37.47
C PRO A 145 -5.96 34.22 -37.11
N ALA A 146 -5.22 34.66 -38.13
CA ALA A 146 -3.94 35.33 -37.95
C ALA A 146 -4.07 36.52 -36.98
N GLY A 147 -3.09 36.67 -36.08
CA GLY A 147 -3.08 37.70 -35.03
C GLY A 147 -3.72 37.28 -33.69
N THR A 148 -4.37 36.10 -33.62
CA THR A 148 -4.81 35.54 -32.33
C THR A 148 -3.60 35.09 -31.51
N LYS A 149 -3.50 35.53 -30.25
CA LYS A 149 -2.41 35.12 -29.35
C LYS A 149 -2.55 33.64 -29.01
N VAL A 150 -1.55 32.84 -29.36
CA VAL A 150 -1.49 31.40 -29.04
C VAL A 150 -0.49 31.18 -27.89
N LEU A 151 -0.92 30.47 -26.86
CA LEU A 151 -0.10 30.17 -25.68
C LEU A 151 0.15 28.66 -25.57
N PRO A 152 1.41 28.20 -25.49
CA PRO A 152 1.69 26.79 -25.24
C PRO A 152 1.35 26.39 -23.80
N LEU A 153 0.59 25.32 -23.66
CA LEU A 153 0.15 24.76 -22.38
C LEU A 153 0.44 23.25 -22.32
N LEU A 154 1.25 22.86 -21.34
CA LEU A 154 1.51 21.48 -20.99
C LEU A 154 0.46 21.01 -19.96
N LEU A 155 -0.31 19.97 -20.26
CA LEU A 155 -1.26 19.34 -19.35
C LEU A 155 -0.72 18.00 -18.86
N LEU A 156 -0.59 17.83 -17.54
CA LEU A 156 -0.02 16.63 -16.92
C LEU A 156 -1.09 15.91 -16.09
N HIS A 157 -1.38 14.66 -16.46
CA HIS A 157 -2.25 13.77 -15.69
C HIS A 157 -1.49 13.12 -14.52
N GLY A 158 -2.17 12.30 -13.72
CA GLY A 158 -1.52 11.40 -12.76
C GLY A 158 -2.07 9.98 -12.77
N TRP A 159 -2.15 9.35 -11.60
CA TRP A 159 -2.58 7.96 -11.41
C TRP A 159 -3.86 7.89 -10.56
N PRO A 160 -4.82 6.97 -10.82
CA PRO A 160 -4.86 6.01 -11.91
C PRO A 160 -5.47 6.62 -13.19
N GLY A 161 -5.28 7.92 -13.40
CA GLY A 161 -5.72 8.64 -14.58
C GLY A 161 -4.86 8.42 -15.82
N SER A 162 -5.14 9.18 -16.88
CA SER A 162 -4.40 9.15 -18.14
C SER A 162 -4.72 10.39 -18.96
N VAL A 163 -4.14 10.51 -20.16
CA VAL A 163 -4.52 11.57 -21.11
C VAL A 163 -6.03 11.63 -21.39
N ARG A 164 -6.79 10.55 -21.12
CA ARG A 164 -8.25 10.51 -21.22
C ARG A 164 -8.94 11.58 -20.39
N GLU A 165 -8.38 11.97 -19.24
CA GLU A 165 -8.98 12.95 -18.34
C GLU A 165 -9.20 14.31 -19.01
N PHE A 166 -8.37 14.67 -19.99
CA PHE A 166 -8.39 15.97 -20.62
C PHE A 166 -9.28 16.07 -21.86
N TYR A 167 -9.94 14.99 -22.27
CA TYR A 167 -10.65 14.95 -23.56
C TYR A 167 -11.79 15.95 -23.69
N ASP A 168 -12.36 16.35 -22.56
CA ASP A 168 -13.52 17.25 -22.49
C ASP A 168 -13.08 18.71 -22.23
N ILE A 169 -11.90 18.94 -21.63
CA ILE A 169 -11.34 20.28 -21.43
C ILE A 169 -10.53 20.82 -22.62
N ILE A 170 -9.91 19.94 -23.43
CA ILE A 170 -9.12 20.32 -24.61
C ILE A 170 -9.91 21.22 -25.59
N PRO A 171 -11.18 20.94 -25.94
CA PRO A 171 -11.95 21.82 -26.81
C PRO A 171 -12.15 23.21 -26.21
N LEU A 172 -12.35 23.33 -24.89
CA LEU A 172 -12.50 24.60 -24.18
C LEU A 172 -11.21 25.44 -24.23
N LEU A 173 -10.06 24.78 -24.08
CA LEU A 173 -8.73 25.41 -24.09
C LEU A 173 -8.34 25.94 -25.48
N THR A 174 -8.58 25.14 -26.52
CA THR A 174 -8.13 25.38 -27.90
C THR A 174 -9.12 26.17 -28.75
N SER A 175 -10.39 26.25 -28.36
CA SER A 175 -11.39 27.07 -29.04
C SER A 175 -11.31 28.53 -28.61
N LYS A 176 -11.68 29.43 -29.53
CA LYS A 176 -11.89 30.84 -29.21
C LYS A 176 -13.15 30.97 -28.36
N SER A 177 -13.09 31.75 -27.28
CA SER A 177 -14.26 32.18 -26.51
C SER A 177 -14.21 33.69 -26.29
N ASN A 178 -15.34 34.29 -25.93
CA ASN A 178 -15.40 35.73 -25.60
C ASN A 178 -14.71 36.04 -24.25
N ASP A 179 -14.35 35.02 -23.48
CA ASP A 179 -13.81 35.15 -22.13
C ASP A 179 -12.29 35.42 -22.10
N LYS A 180 -11.62 35.27 -23.26
CA LYS A 180 -10.16 35.39 -23.38
C LYS A 180 -9.74 35.98 -24.72
N ASN A 181 -8.64 36.73 -24.73
CA ASN A 181 -8.01 37.29 -25.95
C ASN A 181 -6.88 36.39 -26.50
N PHE A 182 -6.73 35.18 -25.95
CA PHE A 182 -5.75 34.18 -26.36
C PHE A 182 -6.43 32.80 -26.50
N VAL A 183 -5.77 31.88 -27.19
CA VAL A 183 -6.13 30.45 -27.22
C VAL A 183 -4.91 29.62 -26.85
N PHE A 184 -5.12 28.38 -26.42
CA PHE A 184 -4.02 27.49 -26.10
C PHE A 184 -3.65 26.59 -27.28
N GLU A 185 -2.36 26.35 -27.43
CA GLU A 185 -1.81 25.18 -28.12
C GLU A 185 -1.41 24.18 -27.04
N VAL A 186 -2.01 22.99 -27.09
CA VAL A 186 -2.01 22.08 -25.94
C VAL A 186 -1.17 20.85 -26.24
N ILE A 187 -0.32 20.48 -25.27
CA ILE A 187 0.53 19.30 -25.27
C ILE A 187 0.14 18.45 -24.06
N VAL A 188 -0.28 17.21 -24.30
CA VAL A 188 -0.77 16.29 -23.26
C VAL A 188 0.01 14.97 -23.37
N PRO A 189 1.16 14.84 -22.70
CA PRO A 189 1.92 13.61 -22.70
C PRO A 189 1.22 12.54 -21.87
N SER A 190 1.39 11.28 -22.27
CA SER A 190 1.34 10.19 -21.29
C SER A 190 2.63 10.25 -20.47
N LEU A 191 2.53 10.20 -19.14
CA LEU A 191 3.73 10.12 -18.29
C LEU A 191 4.57 8.87 -18.63
N PRO A 192 5.90 8.88 -18.44
CA PRO A 192 6.73 7.69 -18.66
C PRO A 192 6.21 6.47 -17.92
N GLY A 193 6.00 5.35 -18.62
CA GLY A 193 5.40 4.14 -18.06
C GLY A 193 3.87 4.16 -17.91
N TYR A 194 3.20 5.21 -18.39
CA TYR A 194 1.74 5.32 -18.44
C TYR A 194 1.26 5.34 -19.90
N GLY A 195 0.04 4.82 -20.12
CA GLY A 195 -0.59 4.86 -21.43
C GLY A 195 0.35 4.37 -22.52
N TRP A 196 0.51 5.16 -23.59
CA TRP A 196 1.35 4.80 -24.74
C TRP A 196 2.79 5.31 -24.63
N SER A 197 3.23 5.79 -23.48
CA SER A 197 4.63 6.16 -23.22
C SER A 197 5.40 4.98 -22.62
N GLN A 198 6.60 4.73 -23.12
CA GLN A 198 7.46 3.66 -22.64
C GLN A 198 7.86 3.86 -21.17
N GLY A 199 7.84 2.78 -20.38
CA GLY A 199 8.37 2.76 -19.01
C GLY A 199 9.89 2.58 -18.97
N SER A 200 10.51 3.00 -17.88
CA SER A 200 11.95 2.82 -17.67
C SER A 200 12.34 1.35 -17.60
N ALA A 201 13.51 1.01 -18.14
CA ALA A 201 14.20 -0.26 -17.87
C ALA A 201 15.17 -0.15 -16.67
N LYS A 202 15.45 1.07 -16.21
CA LYS A 202 16.38 1.36 -15.11
C LYS A 202 15.65 1.87 -13.88
N LYS A 203 16.20 1.57 -12.70
CA LYS A 203 15.83 2.20 -11.42
C LYS A 203 16.17 3.69 -11.42
N GLY A 204 15.38 4.50 -10.72
CA GLY A 204 15.67 5.91 -10.43
C GLY A 204 14.86 6.93 -11.22
N LEU A 205 13.94 6.53 -12.09
CA LEU A 205 13.06 7.47 -12.82
C LEU A 205 11.96 8.02 -11.90
N SER A 206 12.36 8.90 -10.97
CA SER A 206 11.50 9.57 -9.99
C SER A 206 10.77 10.77 -10.59
N PRO A 207 9.80 11.39 -9.87
CA PRO A 207 9.08 12.57 -10.39
C PRO A 207 10.01 13.73 -10.80
N SER A 208 11.14 13.95 -10.13
CA SER A 208 12.11 14.97 -10.54
C SER A 208 12.82 14.63 -11.84
N GLU A 209 13.10 13.35 -12.12
CA GLU A 209 13.63 12.91 -13.40
C GLU A 209 12.58 12.98 -14.51
N VAL A 210 11.32 12.65 -14.21
CA VAL A 210 10.20 12.82 -15.15
C VAL A 210 10.01 14.31 -15.52
N ALA A 211 10.22 15.24 -14.58
CA ALA A 211 10.21 16.68 -14.89
C ALA A 211 11.27 17.06 -15.95
N ILE A 212 12.46 16.46 -15.90
CA ILE A 212 13.50 16.65 -16.92
C ILE A 212 13.05 16.09 -18.27
N VAL A 213 12.47 14.88 -18.29
CA VAL A 213 11.93 14.26 -19.51
C VAL A 213 10.84 15.14 -20.15
N MET A 214 9.90 15.66 -19.34
CA MET A 214 8.82 16.53 -19.81
C MET A 214 9.35 17.89 -20.31
N LYS A 215 10.36 18.48 -19.65
CA LYS A 215 11.03 19.68 -20.15
C LYS A 215 11.66 19.41 -21.52
N ASN A 216 12.41 18.30 -21.65
CA ASN A 216 13.06 17.93 -22.90
C ASN A 216 12.04 17.66 -24.01
N LEU A 217 10.88 17.07 -23.70
CA LEU A 217 9.75 16.96 -24.63
C LEU A 217 9.29 18.34 -25.13
N MET A 218 9.08 19.31 -24.23
CA MET A 218 8.64 20.66 -24.61
C MET A 218 9.66 21.36 -25.51
N SER A 219 10.96 21.25 -25.22
CA SER A 219 12.03 21.73 -26.12
C SER A 219 12.00 21.00 -27.48
N ARG A 220 11.78 19.67 -27.51
CA ARG A 220 11.70 18.87 -28.75
C ARG A 220 10.55 19.33 -29.66
N VAL A 221 9.40 19.66 -29.10
CA VAL A 221 8.23 20.12 -29.87
C VAL A 221 8.29 21.62 -30.20
N GLY A 222 9.33 22.33 -29.76
CA GLY A 222 9.64 23.70 -30.15
C GLY A 222 9.23 24.78 -29.15
N PHE A 223 8.92 24.44 -27.90
CA PHE A 223 8.53 25.41 -26.87
C PHE A 223 9.61 25.57 -25.79
N GLU A 224 10.28 26.71 -25.79
CA GLU A 224 11.25 27.08 -24.75
C GLU A 224 10.61 27.81 -23.56
N GLN A 225 9.43 28.40 -23.77
CA GLN A 225 8.61 29.04 -22.74
C GLN A 225 7.16 28.56 -22.83
N PHE A 226 6.60 28.10 -21.71
CA PHE A 226 5.25 27.52 -21.69
C PHE A 226 4.56 27.63 -20.32
N TYR A 227 3.24 27.45 -20.32
CA TYR A 227 2.44 27.28 -19.10
C TYR A 227 2.27 25.80 -18.79
N ILE A 228 2.01 25.49 -17.51
CA ILE A 228 1.78 24.12 -17.04
C ILE A 228 0.46 24.08 -16.28
N GLN A 229 -0.33 23.03 -16.51
CA GLN A 229 -1.42 22.63 -15.63
C GLN A 229 -1.24 21.16 -15.22
N GLY A 230 -1.44 20.85 -13.94
CA GLY A 230 -1.34 19.47 -13.45
C GLY A 230 -2.24 19.18 -12.25
N GLY A 231 -2.66 17.91 -12.16
CA GLY A 231 -3.29 17.26 -11.00
C GLY A 231 -2.46 16.04 -10.57
N ASP A 232 -2.61 15.55 -9.34
CA ASP A 232 -1.89 14.33 -8.87
C ASP A 232 -0.37 14.37 -9.13
N TRP A 233 0.23 13.33 -9.74
CA TRP A 233 1.62 13.33 -10.20
C TRP A 233 1.94 14.49 -11.13
N GLY A 234 0.99 14.87 -11.99
CA GLY A 234 1.12 16.04 -12.85
C GLY A 234 1.28 17.34 -12.06
N SER A 235 0.66 17.46 -10.87
CA SER A 235 0.91 18.61 -9.99
C SER A 235 2.35 18.62 -9.48
N LEU A 236 2.84 17.46 -9.01
CA LEU A 236 4.19 17.34 -8.46
C LEU A 236 5.26 17.55 -9.53
N ILE A 237 5.12 16.89 -10.68
CA ILE A 237 6.02 17.02 -11.83
C ILE A 237 5.96 18.46 -12.37
N GLY A 238 4.77 19.03 -12.53
CA GLY A 238 4.60 20.41 -12.98
C GLY A 238 5.24 21.43 -12.04
N ASN A 239 5.12 21.21 -10.72
CA ASN A 239 5.85 21.98 -9.70
C ASN A 239 7.36 21.85 -9.91
N TYR A 240 7.90 20.63 -10.06
CA TYR A 240 9.34 20.42 -10.23
C TYR A 240 9.89 21.04 -11.51
N ILE A 241 9.16 21.00 -12.63
CA ILE A 241 9.53 21.74 -13.85
C ILE A 241 9.60 23.24 -13.55
N ALA A 242 8.60 23.79 -12.84
CA ALA A 242 8.58 25.19 -12.44
C ALA A 242 9.72 25.55 -11.49
N THR A 243 10.14 24.66 -10.58
CA THR A 243 11.26 24.88 -9.65
C THR A 243 12.61 24.83 -10.34
N PHE A 244 12.84 23.84 -11.20
CA PHE A 244 14.13 23.59 -11.85
C PHE A 244 14.39 24.51 -13.06
N PHE A 245 13.34 24.81 -13.82
CA PHE A 245 13.43 25.51 -15.11
C PHE A 245 12.63 26.81 -15.09
N GLN A 246 12.81 27.63 -14.05
CA GLN A 246 12.04 28.86 -13.81
C GLN A 246 12.00 29.82 -15.02
N SER A 247 13.03 29.86 -15.86
CA SER A 247 13.08 30.70 -17.08
C SER A 247 12.19 30.19 -18.22
N SER A 248 11.87 28.91 -18.23
CA SER A 248 11.04 28.24 -19.24
C SER A 248 9.56 28.18 -18.85
N VAL A 249 9.22 28.42 -17.57
CA VAL A 249 7.84 28.32 -17.11
C VAL A 249 7.24 29.71 -16.91
N LEU A 250 6.23 30.04 -17.72
CA LEU A 250 5.52 31.32 -17.68
C LEU A 250 4.50 31.39 -16.53
N GLY A 251 4.04 30.24 -16.05
CA GLY A 251 3.13 30.09 -14.93
C GLY A 251 2.73 28.63 -14.73
N VAL A 252 2.50 28.22 -13.48
CA VAL A 252 2.12 26.86 -13.10
C VAL A 252 0.78 26.87 -12.38
N HIS A 253 -0.19 26.10 -12.90
CA HIS A 253 -1.51 25.93 -12.33
C HIS A 253 -1.67 24.51 -11.81
N LEU A 254 -2.02 24.36 -10.54
CA LEU A 254 -2.08 23.07 -9.86
C LEU A 254 -3.46 22.86 -9.24
N ASN A 255 -4.01 21.66 -9.36
CA ASN A 255 -5.26 21.28 -8.69
C ASN A 255 -5.08 20.24 -7.56
N MET A 256 -3.83 19.89 -7.24
CA MET A 256 -3.46 19.16 -6.01
C MET A 256 -2.28 19.89 -5.37
N CYS A 257 -2.58 20.93 -4.59
CA CYS A 257 -1.56 21.81 -4.00
C CYS A 257 -1.10 21.32 -2.63
N SER A 258 0.08 20.70 -2.59
CA SER A 258 0.74 20.32 -1.35
C SER A 258 2.26 20.39 -1.50
N ILE A 259 2.95 20.66 -0.39
CA ILE A 259 4.41 20.68 -0.28
C ILE A 259 4.85 20.00 1.02
N MET A 260 6.04 19.43 1.01
CA MET A 260 6.65 18.71 2.13
C MET A 260 7.96 19.38 2.58
N THR A 261 7.83 20.49 3.31
CA THR A 261 8.95 21.13 4.02
C THR A 261 9.00 20.66 5.47
N PRO A 262 10.13 20.86 6.19
CA PRO A 262 10.18 20.60 7.63
C PRO A 262 9.14 21.35 8.46
N LEU A 263 8.59 22.47 7.94
CA LEU A 263 7.57 23.26 8.63
C LEU A 263 6.13 22.96 8.19
N SER A 264 5.91 22.21 7.10
CA SER A 264 4.55 21.96 6.58
C SER A 264 3.59 21.43 7.65
N TYR A 265 3.92 20.34 8.33
CA TYR A 265 3.06 19.75 9.37
C TYR A 265 2.98 20.60 10.66
N PRO A 266 4.10 21.12 11.22
CA PRO A 266 4.03 22.04 12.35
C PRO A 266 3.10 23.24 12.11
N LYS A 267 3.15 23.84 10.91
CA LYS A 267 2.26 24.93 10.53
C LYS A 267 0.80 24.48 10.44
N MET A 268 0.51 23.32 9.85
CA MET A 268 -0.86 22.79 9.81
C MET A 268 -1.41 22.54 11.22
N PHE A 269 -0.59 22.01 12.14
CA PHE A 269 -0.99 21.81 13.53
C PHE A 269 -1.28 23.13 14.26
N LEU A 270 -0.42 24.13 14.10
CA LEU A 270 -0.66 25.47 14.64
C LEU A 270 -1.95 26.10 14.07
N ALA A 271 -2.20 25.91 12.77
CA ALA A 271 -3.41 26.40 12.13
C ALA A 271 -4.66 25.68 12.63
N ALA A 272 -4.61 24.38 12.95
CA ALA A 272 -5.72 23.64 13.54
C ALA A 272 -6.14 24.17 14.92
N MET A 273 -5.22 24.72 15.71
CA MET A 273 -5.54 25.26 17.04
C MET A 273 -6.38 26.54 16.97
N LYS A 274 -6.15 27.38 15.95
CA LYS A 274 -6.89 28.63 15.75
C LYS A 274 -6.97 28.99 14.25
N PRO A 275 -7.85 28.33 13.47
CA PRO A 275 -7.90 28.47 12.01
C PRO A 275 -8.10 29.91 11.52
N SER A 276 -8.90 30.70 12.24
CA SER A 276 -9.23 32.09 11.90
C SER A 276 -8.03 33.05 11.86
N LEU A 277 -6.86 32.66 12.40
CA LEU A 277 -5.62 33.44 12.26
C LEU A 277 -4.93 33.23 10.90
N PHE A 278 -5.22 32.14 10.20
CA PHE A 278 -4.46 31.69 9.03
C PHE A 278 -5.31 31.56 7.76
N MET A 279 -6.64 31.52 7.88
CA MET A 279 -7.58 31.47 6.76
C MET A 279 -8.95 32.05 7.13
N ASP A 280 -9.76 32.30 6.10
CA ASP A 280 -11.18 32.66 6.23
C ASP A 280 -11.98 31.45 6.76
N GLU A 281 -12.93 31.71 7.66
CA GLU A 281 -13.69 30.70 8.41
C GLU A 281 -14.45 29.75 7.47
N LYS A 282 -15.00 30.26 6.36
CA LYS A 282 -15.70 29.43 5.36
C LYS A 282 -14.84 28.32 4.75
N TYR A 283 -13.51 28.44 4.78
CA TYR A 283 -12.59 27.44 4.21
C TYR A 283 -12.04 26.45 5.24
N THR A 284 -12.42 26.58 6.51
CA THR A 284 -11.92 25.74 7.61
C THR A 284 -12.12 24.25 7.33
N GLU A 285 -13.29 23.88 6.80
CA GLU A 285 -13.68 22.48 6.56
C GLU A 285 -12.92 21.79 5.41
N PHE A 286 -12.24 22.56 4.55
CA PHE A 286 -11.36 21.99 3.52
C PHE A 286 -10.18 21.25 4.18
N TYR A 287 -9.70 21.75 5.33
CA TYR A 287 -8.45 21.31 5.96
C TYR A 287 -8.64 20.65 7.33
N PHE A 288 -9.75 20.93 8.03
CA PHE A 288 -9.94 20.57 9.43
C PHE A 288 -11.28 19.86 9.69
N PRO A 289 -11.41 19.10 10.80
CA PRO A 289 -10.38 18.80 11.81
C PRO A 289 -9.30 17.83 11.29
N LEU A 290 -8.05 18.03 11.73
CA LEU A 290 -6.91 17.22 11.27
C LEU A 290 -7.10 15.73 11.58
N GLY A 291 -7.65 15.38 12.75
CA GLY A 291 -7.82 13.99 13.17
C GLY A 291 -8.64 13.16 12.19
N SER A 292 -9.80 13.65 11.74
CA SER A 292 -10.63 12.93 10.78
C SER A 292 -10.00 12.88 9.38
N LYS A 293 -9.34 13.97 8.96
CA LYS A 293 -8.60 14.00 7.68
C LYS A 293 -7.45 12.99 7.68
N PHE A 294 -6.68 12.91 8.77
CA PHE A 294 -5.61 11.91 8.91
C PHE A 294 -6.15 10.48 8.94
N ALA A 295 -7.26 10.23 9.65
CA ALA A 295 -7.90 8.92 9.65
C ALA A 295 -8.34 8.49 8.23
N ASN A 296 -8.98 9.38 7.49
CA ASN A 296 -9.36 9.13 6.09
C ASN A 296 -8.14 8.92 5.19
N ILE A 297 -7.05 9.69 5.37
CA ILE A 297 -5.80 9.48 4.62
C ILE A 297 -5.23 8.09 4.89
N ILE A 298 -5.16 7.67 6.15
CA ILE A 298 -4.69 6.32 6.50
C ILE A 298 -5.59 5.28 5.84
N GLU A 299 -6.91 5.42 5.93
CA GLU A 299 -7.83 4.47 5.31
C GLU A 299 -7.65 4.35 3.78
N GLU A 300 -7.33 5.45 3.11
CA GLU A 300 -7.28 5.52 1.64
C GLU A 300 -5.88 5.37 1.02
N THR A 301 -4.82 5.19 1.83
CA THR A 301 -3.42 5.14 1.33
C THR A 301 -2.82 3.74 1.22
N GLY A 302 -3.58 2.67 1.47
CA GLY A 302 -3.08 1.29 1.31
C GLY A 302 -2.59 0.97 -0.11
N TYR A 303 -3.25 1.52 -1.15
CA TYR A 303 -2.80 1.39 -2.53
C TYR A 303 -1.42 2.01 -2.75
N MET A 304 -1.20 3.22 -2.20
CA MET A 304 0.03 3.98 -2.34
C MET A 304 1.17 3.25 -1.64
N HIS A 305 0.90 2.69 -0.46
CA HIS A 305 1.88 1.94 0.31
C HIS A 305 2.36 0.71 -0.45
N ILE A 306 1.47 -0.13 -0.98
CA ILE A 306 1.88 -1.32 -1.74
C ILE A 306 2.58 -0.96 -3.06
N GLN A 307 2.15 0.10 -3.74
CA GLN A 307 2.78 0.54 -5.00
C GLN A 307 4.16 1.16 -4.78
N ALA A 308 4.38 1.81 -3.63
CA ALA A 308 5.67 2.37 -3.30
C ALA A 308 6.71 1.34 -2.86
N THR A 309 6.29 0.12 -2.52
CA THR A 309 7.19 -0.89 -1.97
C THR A 309 7.30 -2.14 -2.84
N LYS A 310 6.17 -2.64 -3.36
CA LYS A 310 6.08 -3.87 -4.17
C LYS A 310 5.31 -3.67 -5.49
N PRO A 311 5.61 -2.63 -6.31
CA PRO A 311 4.88 -2.34 -7.54
C PRO A 311 4.84 -3.49 -8.54
N ASP A 312 5.88 -4.34 -8.62
CA ASP A 312 5.92 -5.47 -9.55
C ASP A 312 5.05 -6.64 -9.07
N THR A 313 4.88 -6.82 -7.75
CA THR A 313 3.93 -7.80 -7.19
C THR A 313 2.49 -7.38 -7.51
N ILE A 314 2.08 -6.17 -7.10
CA ILE A 314 0.70 -5.69 -7.35
C ILE A 314 0.44 -5.49 -8.84
N GLY A 315 1.44 -5.07 -9.62
CA GLY A 315 1.34 -4.94 -11.07
C GLY A 315 1.01 -6.29 -11.73
N THR A 316 1.65 -7.37 -11.29
CA THR A 316 1.38 -8.73 -11.78
C THR A 316 -0.04 -9.22 -11.43
N VAL A 317 -0.58 -8.80 -10.28
CA VAL A 317 -1.96 -9.08 -9.89
C VAL A 317 -2.97 -8.42 -10.82
N LEU A 318 -2.67 -7.22 -11.33
CA LEU A 318 -3.56 -6.43 -12.18
C LEU A 318 -3.34 -6.69 -13.67
N GLN A 319 -2.13 -7.07 -14.06
CA GLN A 319 -1.72 -7.32 -15.44
C GLN A 319 -2.49 -8.50 -16.04
N GLY A 320 -3.14 -8.27 -17.18
CA GLY A 320 -3.92 -9.29 -17.87
C GLY A 320 -5.20 -9.73 -17.15
N ASN A 321 -5.55 -9.15 -15.99
CA ASN A 321 -6.79 -9.35 -15.26
C ASN A 321 -7.71 -8.12 -15.41
N PRO A 322 -8.59 -8.06 -16.42
CA PRO A 322 -9.41 -6.88 -16.67
C PRO A 322 -10.40 -6.57 -15.54
N VAL A 323 -10.96 -7.59 -14.88
CA VAL A 323 -11.92 -7.42 -13.78
C VAL A 323 -11.22 -6.84 -12.54
N GLY A 324 -10.06 -7.40 -12.18
CA GLY A 324 -9.23 -6.87 -11.10
C GLY A 324 -8.73 -5.45 -11.38
N LEU A 325 -8.28 -5.18 -12.61
CA LEU A 325 -7.86 -3.85 -13.04
C LEU A 325 -8.99 -2.82 -12.94
N ALA A 326 -10.19 -3.18 -13.39
CA ALA A 326 -11.36 -2.30 -13.27
C ALA A 326 -11.73 -2.05 -11.81
N ALA A 327 -11.80 -3.08 -10.95
CA ALA A 327 -12.08 -2.90 -9.53
C ALA A 327 -11.06 -1.94 -8.88
N TYR A 328 -9.77 -2.16 -9.14
CA TYR A 328 -8.68 -1.40 -8.54
C TYR A 328 -8.63 0.07 -8.98
N ILE A 329 -8.90 0.35 -10.26
CA ILE A 329 -8.93 1.73 -10.80
C ILE A 329 -10.24 2.43 -10.44
N LEU A 330 -11.39 1.79 -10.66
CA LEU A 330 -12.69 2.43 -10.51
C LEU A 330 -13.05 2.71 -9.05
N GLU A 331 -12.52 1.96 -8.07
CA GLU A 331 -12.64 2.30 -6.65
C GLU A 331 -12.15 3.73 -6.39
N LYS A 332 -11.07 4.17 -7.07
CA LYS A 332 -10.51 5.51 -6.89
C LYS A 332 -11.40 6.60 -7.49
N PHE A 333 -12.02 6.33 -8.65
CA PHE A 333 -13.03 7.21 -9.24
C PHE A 333 -14.31 7.35 -8.41
N SER A 334 -14.57 6.42 -7.47
CA SER A 334 -15.61 6.59 -6.45
C SER A 334 -15.11 7.52 -5.33
N THR A 335 -14.13 7.04 -4.55
CA THR A 335 -13.75 7.68 -3.29
C THR A 335 -13.12 9.05 -3.49
N TRP A 336 -12.27 9.23 -4.51
CA TRP A 336 -11.53 10.48 -4.71
C TRP A 336 -12.35 11.56 -5.42
N THR A 337 -13.50 11.19 -5.99
CA THR A 337 -14.51 12.14 -6.46
C THR A 337 -15.31 12.70 -5.30
N ASN A 338 -15.73 11.83 -4.37
CA ASN A 338 -16.34 12.24 -3.11
C ASN A 338 -16.24 11.09 -2.07
N PRO A 339 -15.62 11.32 -0.90
CA PRO A 339 -15.42 10.25 0.10
C PRO A 339 -16.72 9.67 0.67
N ALA A 340 -17.84 10.41 0.58
CA ALA A 340 -19.16 9.92 0.98
C ALA A 340 -19.71 8.83 0.06
N TYR A 341 -19.15 8.65 -1.14
CA TYR A 341 -19.61 7.64 -2.09
C TYR A 341 -19.25 6.21 -1.67
N ARG A 342 -18.32 6.04 -0.71
CA ARG A 342 -18.04 4.75 -0.07
C ARG A 342 -19.27 4.13 0.60
N ASN A 343 -20.22 4.97 1.03
CA ASN A 343 -21.45 4.54 1.68
C ASN A 343 -22.59 4.27 0.68
N LEU A 344 -22.32 4.33 -0.63
CA LEU A 344 -23.30 4.06 -1.69
C LEU A 344 -23.04 2.68 -2.30
N PRO A 345 -24.08 1.84 -2.47
CA PRO A 345 -23.90 0.49 -2.99
C PRO A 345 -23.35 0.46 -4.43
N ASP A 346 -23.54 1.51 -5.21
CA ASP A 346 -23.03 1.68 -6.58
C ASP A 346 -21.71 2.46 -6.66
N GLY A 347 -21.18 2.88 -5.50
CA GLY A 347 -19.99 3.72 -5.39
C GLY A 347 -20.16 5.13 -5.96
N GLY A 348 -21.37 5.58 -6.30
CA GLY A 348 -21.61 6.90 -6.90
C GLY A 348 -20.88 7.15 -8.22
N LEU A 349 -20.41 6.10 -8.90
CA LEU A 349 -19.51 6.18 -10.07
C LEU A 349 -20.11 6.98 -11.24
N GLU A 350 -21.43 6.93 -11.40
CA GLU A 350 -22.13 7.56 -12.53
C GLU A 350 -22.68 8.97 -12.21
N LYS A 351 -22.33 9.54 -11.05
CA LYS A 351 -22.80 10.90 -10.68
C LYS A 351 -22.18 12.01 -11.53
N TYR A 352 -20.90 11.86 -11.90
CA TYR A 352 -20.19 12.81 -12.76
C TYR A 352 -19.66 12.18 -14.04
N PHE A 353 -19.51 10.85 -14.09
CA PHE A 353 -18.91 10.15 -15.21
C PHE A 353 -19.91 9.23 -15.89
N THR A 354 -19.76 9.02 -17.20
CA THR A 354 -20.41 7.88 -17.85
C THR A 354 -19.56 6.63 -17.67
N LEU A 355 -20.17 5.44 -17.69
CA LEU A 355 -19.41 4.19 -17.71
C LEU A 355 -18.44 4.11 -18.90
N ASP A 356 -18.81 4.65 -20.06
CA ASP A 356 -17.91 4.74 -21.21
C ASP A 356 -16.64 5.54 -20.88
N ALA A 357 -16.78 6.68 -20.20
CA ALA A 357 -15.64 7.53 -19.85
C ALA A 357 -14.71 6.86 -18.82
N LEU A 358 -15.29 6.16 -17.85
CA LEU A 358 -14.54 5.38 -16.87
C LEU A 358 -13.82 4.19 -17.52
N LEU A 359 -14.52 3.43 -18.38
CA LEU A 359 -13.96 2.29 -19.09
C LEU A 359 -12.93 2.71 -20.14
N ASP A 360 -13.06 3.88 -20.78
CA ASP A 360 -11.99 4.43 -21.62
C ASP A 360 -10.67 4.52 -20.86
N ASN A 361 -10.69 5.05 -19.63
CA ASN A 361 -9.49 5.17 -18.83
C ASN A 361 -8.94 3.78 -18.46
N VAL A 362 -9.80 2.84 -18.03
CA VAL A 362 -9.39 1.44 -17.77
C VAL A 362 -8.79 0.78 -19.03
N MET A 363 -9.37 1.02 -20.20
CA MET A 363 -8.91 0.49 -21.48
C MET A 363 -7.52 1.01 -21.86
N VAL A 364 -7.18 2.25 -21.51
CA VAL A 364 -5.80 2.75 -21.69
C VAL A 364 -4.82 1.82 -20.98
N TYR A 365 -5.03 1.52 -19.70
CA TYR A 365 -4.14 0.63 -18.94
C TYR A 365 -4.16 -0.81 -19.43
N TYR A 366 -5.34 -1.35 -19.77
CA TYR A 366 -5.47 -2.72 -20.25
C TYR A 366 -4.74 -2.92 -21.58
N LEU A 367 -4.95 -2.03 -22.54
CA LEU A 367 -4.45 -2.18 -23.90
C LEU A 367 -2.94 -1.92 -24.01
N THR A 368 -2.40 -1.02 -23.18
CA THR A 368 -0.97 -0.71 -23.18
C THR A 368 -0.18 -1.56 -22.19
N ASN A 369 -0.87 -2.34 -21.35
CA ASN A 369 -0.26 -3.13 -20.28
C ASN A 369 0.63 -2.29 -19.36
N SER A 370 0.22 -1.06 -19.06
CA SER A 370 1.06 -0.08 -18.37
C SER A 370 0.81 -0.01 -16.87
N ILE A 371 0.00 -0.90 -16.28
CA ILE A 371 -0.33 -0.82 -14.84
C ILE A 371 0.91 -0.98 -13.96
N THR A 372 1.74 -1.99 -14.21
CA THR A 372 2.98 -2.23 -13.45
C THR A 372 3.95 -1.07 -13.59
N THR A 373 4.23 -0.61 -14.81
CA THR A 373 5.18 0.48 -15.06
C THR A 373 4.70 1.81 -14.49
N SER A 374 3.39 2.06 -14.47
CA SER A 374 2.82 3.27 -13.86
C SER A 374 3.03 3.28 -12.35
N GLN A 375 2.87 2.13 -11.69
CA GLN A 375 2.99 2.01 -10.24
C GLN A 375 4.44 2.16 -9.75
N ARG A 376 5.44 1.85 -10.58
CA ARG A 376 6.85 2.04 -10.25
C ARG A 376 7.19 3.50 -9.89
N LEU A 377 6.45 4.49 -10.41
CA LEU A 377 6.67 5.91 -10.08
C LEU A 377 6.49 6.17 -8.57
N TYR A 378 5.59 5.46 -7.89
CA TYR A 378 5.43 5.55 -6.43
C TYR A 378 6.69 5.08 -5.69
N ALA A 379 7.28 3.97 -6.12
CA ALA A 379 8.49 3.43 -5.50
C ALA A 379 9.69 4.35 -5.71
N GLU A 380 9.81 4.94 -6.90
CA GLU A 380 10.87 5.92 -7.18
C GLU A 380 10.65 7.25 -6.45
N ALA A 381 9.41 7.70 -6.27
CA ALA A 381 9.09 8.93 -5.54
C ALA A 381 9.41 8.83 -4.04
N LEU A 382 9.25 7.64 -3.44
CA LEU A 382 9.56 7.39 -2.03
C LEU A 382 10.96 6.79 -1.82
N ALA A 383 11.77 6.69 -2.88
CA ALA A 383 13.14 6.23 -2.78
C ALA A 383 13.97 7.22 -1.94
N ALA A 384 14.89 6.70 -1.12
CA ALA A 384 15.67 7.53 -0.20
C ALA A 384 16.47 8.62 -0.91
N ASP A 385 16.98 8.36 -2.11
CA ASP A 385 17.78 9.33 -2.87
C ASP A 385 16.92 10.46 -3.45
N GLU A 386 15.65 10.21 -3.76
CA GLU A 386 14.70 11.25 -4.15
C GLU A 386 14.34 12.14 -2.95
N LEU A 387 13.96 11.52 -1.83
CA LEU A 387 13.54 12.24 -0.63
C LEU A 387 14.65 13.14 -0.05
N LYS A 388 15.92 12.75 -0.19
CA LYS A 388 17.09 13.55 0.23
C LYS A 388 17.26 14.85 -0.56
N LYS A 389 16.68 14.96 -1.76
CA LYS A 389 16.76 16.20 -2.57
C LYS A 389 16.01 17.37 -1.91
N GLU A 390 15.03 17.08 -1.05
CA GLU A 390 14.19 18.07 -0.36
C GLU A 390 13.68 19.20 -1.28
N ILE A 391 13.17 18.84 -2.47
CA ILE A 391 12.87 19.78 -3.57
C ILE A 391 11.92 20.90 -3.14
N ASP A 392 10.96 20.62 -2.25
CA ASP A 392 9.99 21.61 -1.76
C ASP A 392 10.60 22.70 -0.86
N ARG A 393 11.89 22.58 -0.51
CA ARG A 393 12.65 23.67 0.15
C ARG A 393 13.30 24.62 -0.86
N ILE A 394 13.18 24.38 -2.15
CA ILE A 394 13.76 25.22 -3.21
C ILE A 394 12.70 26.22 -3.67
N PRO A 395 12.84 27.53 -3.38
CA PRO A 395 11.82 28.50 -3.72
C PRO A 395 11.51 28.55 -5.22
N THR A 396 10.22 28.56 -5.55
CA THR A 396 9.70 28.73 -6.90
C THR A 396 9.14 30.14 -7.03
N ALA A 397 9.78 30.98 -7.84
CA ALA A 397 9.35 32.37 -8.10
C ALA A 397 8.44 32.50 -9.34
N VAL A 398 8.25 31.41 -10.08
CA VAL A 398 7.28 31.32 -11.18
C VAL A 398 5.88 31.65 -10.63
N PRO A 399 5.06 32.45 -11.35
CA PRO A 399 3.67 32.67 -10.97
C PRO A 399 2.96 31.32 -10.79
N ALA A 400 2.39 31.09 -9.61
CA ALA A 400 1.71 29.85 -9.27
C ALA A 400 0.22 30.09 -8.98
N ALA A 401 -0.61 29.10 -9.30
CA ALA A 401 -2.02 29.05 -8.97
C ALA A 401 -2.42 27.71 -8.35
N CYS A 402 -3.33 27.77 -7.38
CA CYS A 402 -3.94 26.61 -6.74
C CYS A 402 -5.46 26.61 -6.90
N ALA A 403 -5.99 25.58 -7.56
CA ALA A 403 -7.42 25.26 -7.58
C ALA A 403 -7.71 24.20 -6.50
N LYS A 404 -8.51 24.57 -5.49
CA LYS A 404 -8.76 23.78 -4.28
C LYS A 404 -10.18 23.25 -4.28
N PHE A 405 -10.34 22.01 -4.71
CA PHE A 405 -11.63 21.35 -4.76
C PHE A 405 -12.00 20.76 -3.39
N ARG A 406 -13.30 20.79 -3.05
CA ARG A 406 -13.80 20.43 -1.72
C ARG A 406 -13.38 19.03 -1.26
N TYR A 407 -13.39 18.07 -2.19
CA TYR A 407 -13.16 16.67 -1.90
C TYR A 407 -11.77 16.17 -2.32
N GLU A 408 -10.83 17.07 -2.64
CA GLU A 408 -9.43 16.71 -2.88
C GLU A 408 -8.82 16.04 -1.64
N LEU A 409 -8.00 15.01 -1.86
CA LEU A 409 -7.38 14.17 -0.83
C LEU A 409 -6.32 14.93 -0.05
N PHE A 410 -5.46 15.64 -0.78
CA PHE A 410 -4.31 16.36 -0.23
C PHE A 410 -4.29 17.80 -0.71
N GLN A 411 -4.57 18.71 0.21
CA GLN A 411 -4.45 20.15 -0.02
C GLN A 411 -3.98 20.87 1.25
N GLN A 412 -3.20 21.93 1.06
CA GLN A 412 -2.65 22.73 2.14
C GLN A 412 -3.07 24.20 2.04
N ILE A 413 -2.99 24.88 3.17
CA ILE A 413 -3.34 26.30 3.30
C ILE A 413 -2.24 27.18 2.69
N ASP A 414 -2.60 28.38 2.26
CA ASP A 414 -1.67 29.28 1.56
C ASP A 414 -0.44 29.65 2.39
N TRP A 415 -0.59 29.72 3.72
CA TRP A 415 0.53 30.00 4.64
C TRP A 415 1.62 28.92 4.60
N VAL A 416 1.25 27.68 4.30
CA VAL A 416 2.21 26.58 4.08
C VAL A 416 2.74 26.66 2.66
N LEU A 417 1.87 26.73 1.66
CA LEU A 417 2.25 26.73 0.24
C LEU A 417 3.24 27.85 -0.11
N LYS A 418 3.14 29.02 0.54
CA LYS A 418 4.05 30.16 0.33
C LYS A 418 5.49 29.93 0.79
N ASP A 419 5.79 28.85 1.53
CA ASP A 419 7.19 28.48 1.84
C ASP A 419 7.95 28.05 0.57
N HIS A 420 7.23 27.50 -0.42
CA HIS A 420 7.79 27.05 -1.69
C HIS A 420 7.36 27.97 -2.84
N PHE A 421 6.06 28.20 -2.98
CA PHE A 421 5.48 29.08 -4.01
C PHE A 421 5.53 30.54 -3.57
N THR A 422 6.72 31.14 -3.70
CA THR A 422 6.96 32.53 -3.28
C THR A 422 6.19 33.55 -4.12
N ASN A 423 5.68 33.15 -5.28
CA ASN A 423 4.83 33.94 -6.16
C ASN A 423 3.46 33.25 -6.41
N LEU A 424 2.75 32.90 -5.33
CA LEU A 424 1.38 32.38 -5.40
C LEU A 424 0.39 33.51 -5.75
N VAL A 425 -0.03 33.58 -7.02
CA VAL A 425 -0.88 34.66 -7.57
C VAL A 425 -2.37 34.37 -7.42
N GLN A 426 -2.76 33.09 -7.44
CA GLN A 426 -4.17 32.67 -7.34
C GLN A 426 -4.30 31.47 -6.42
N SER A 427 -5.30 31.49 -5.55
CA SER A 427 -5.65 30.37 -4.68
C SER A 427 -7.17 30.37 -4.48
N ASN A 428 -7.87 29.53 -5.23
CA ASN A 428 -9.33 29.54 -5.32
C ASN A 428 -9.90 28.24 -4.75
N HIS A 429 -11.01 28.35 -4.02
CA HIS A 429 -11.72 27.22 -3.44
C HIS A 429 -13.04 26.96 -4.16
N PHE A 430 -13.34 25.69 -4.41
CA PHE A 430 -14.56 25.24 -5.05
C PHE A 430 -15.31 24.29 -4.11
N GLU A 431 -16.58 24.58 -3.84
CA GLU A 431 -17.42 23.82 -2.90
C GLU A 431 -17.84 22.43 -3.42
N ASP A 432 -17.64 22.18 -4.71
CA ASP A 432 -17.85 20.89 -5.35
C ASP A 432 -16.57 20.46 -6.09
N GLY A 433 -16.48 19.18 -6.44
CA GLY A 433 -15.34 18.57 -7.11
C GLY A 433 -14.37 17.86 -6.16
N GLY A 434 -13.71 16.84 -6.70
CA GLY A 434 -12.65 16.09 -6.04
C GLY A 434 -11.39 16.05 -6.90
N HIS A 435 -10.70 14.92 -6.86
CA HIS A 435 -9.35 14.75 -7.38
C HIS A 435 -9.23 14.85 -8.92
N PHE A 436 -10.19 14.27 -9.65
CA PHE A 436 -10.17 14.20 -11.12
C PHE A 436 -10.77 15.46 -11.78
N ALA A 437 -10.34 16.65 -11.35
CA ALA A 437 -10.98 17.92 -11.69
C ALA A 437 -11.22 18.15 -13.19
N ALA A 438 -10.25 17.78 -14.04
CA ALA A 438 -10.35 17.96 -15.50
C ALA A 438 -11.43 17.07 -16.14
N MET A 439 -11.67 15.90 -15.57
CA MET A 439 -12.67 14.94 -16.06
C MET A 439 -14.03 15.14 -15.38
N GLN A 440 -14.03 15.56 -14.10
CA GLN A 440 -15.23 15.73 -13.29
C GLN A 440 -15.93 17.07 -13.57
N LEU A 441 -15.16 18.18 -13.59
CA LEU A 441 -15.67 19.56 -13.73
C LEU A 441 -14.83 20.36 -14.74
N PRO A 442 -14.75 19.92 -16.02
CA PRO A 442 -13.88 20.53 -17.03
C PRO A 442 -14.09 22.04 -17.19
N GLU A 443 -15.34 22.50 -17.15
CA GLU A 443 -15.69 23.92 -17.28
C GLU A 443 -15.22 24.78 -16.09
N VAL A 444 -15.24 24.22 -14.88
CA VAL A 444 -14.80 24.92 -13.65
C VAL A 444 -13.29 25.08 -13.68
N LEU A 445 -12.57 23.97 -13.95
CA LEU A 445 -11.12 24.01 -14.07
C LEU A 445 -10.66 24.93 -15.21
N TYR A 446 -11.33 24.87 -16.37
CA TYR A 446 -11.06 25.73 -17.51
C TYR A 446 -11.14 27.22 -17.15
N LYS A 447 -12.23 27.64 -16.49
CA LYS A 447 -12.42 29.04 -16.06
C LYS A 447 -11.34 29.47 -15.09
N ASP A 448 -10.94 28.60 -14.16
CA ASP A 448 -9.89 28.89 -13.19
C ASP A 448 -8.52 29.10 -13.85
N VAL A 449 -8.17 28.23 -14.82
CA VAL A 449 -6.95 28.36 -15.63
C VAL A 449 -6.96 29.68 -16.42
N VAL A 450 -8.08 30.01 -17.09
CA VAL A 450 -8.18 31.26 -17.86
C VAL A 450 -8.03 32.49 -16.96
N ALA A 451 -8.66 32.48 -15.78
CA ALA A 451 -8.55 33.56 -14.80
C ALA A 451 -7.10 33.77 -14.34
N PHE A 452 -6.38 32.67 -14.10
CA PHE A 452 -4.96 32.71 -13.73
C PHE A 452 -4.09 33.30 -14.84
N ILE A 453 -4.22 32.82 -16.08
CA ILE A 453 -3.42 33.36 -17.19
C ILE A 453 -3.73 34.84 -17.43
N ALA A 454 -5.00 35.25 -17.31
CA ALA A 454 -5.39 36.64 -17.41
C ALA A 454 -4.77 37.52 -16.31
N SER A 455 -4.64 37.02 -15.09
CA SER A 455 -4.04 37.76 -13.97
C SER A 455 -2.54 37.99 -14.18
N ILE A 456 -1.79 36.97 -14.64
CA ILE A 456 -0.36 37.09 -14.97
C ILE A 456 -0.15 38.12 -16.09
N GLN A 457 -0.96 38.07 -17.15
CA GLN A 457 -0.83 38.99 -18.27
C GLN A 457 -1.06 40.45 -17.87
N LYS A 458 -2.01 40.71 -16.96
CA LYS A 458 -2.22 42.05 -16.39
C LYS A 458 -1.00 42.53 -15.59
N ILE A 459 -0.43 41.67 -14.73
CA ILE A 459 0.76 41.99 -13.93
C ILE A 459 1.95 42.35 -14.83
N ASN A 460 2.19 41.59 -15.89
CA ASN A 460 3.29 41.85 -16.83
C ASN A 460 3.12 43.17 -17.60
N ILE A 461 1.88 43.55 -17.94
CA ILE A 461 1.58 44.86 -18.56
C ILE A 461 1.85 45.99 -17.57
N SER A 462 1.38 45.86 -16.32
CA SER A 462 1.61 46.86 -15.29
C SER A 462 3.10 47.03 -14.96
N GLN A 463 3.87 45.95 -14.89
CA GLN A 463 5.33 46.02 -14.68
C GLN A 463 6.05 46.64 -15.88
N ARG A 464 5.67 46.32 -17.12
CA ARG A 464 6.22 47.01 -18.31
C ARG A 464 5.93 48.50 -18.31
N LEU A 465 4.68 48.89 -18.03
CA LEU A 465 4.28 50.30 -17.94
C LEU A 465 5.01 51.02 -16.79
N TYR A 466 5.24 50.34 -15.66
CA TYR A 466 5.99 50.88 -14.52
C TYR A 466 7.48 51.05 -14.85
N VAL A 467 8.11 50.10 -15.53
CA VAL A 467 9.51 50.19 -15.98
C VAL A 467 9.68 51.26 -17.07
N GLU A 468 8.71 51.40 -17.98
CA GLU A 468 8.72 52.48 -18.99
C GLU A 468 8.53 53.87 -18.36
N THR A 469 7.74 54.00 -17.28
CA THR A 469 7.59 55.26 -16.54
C THR A 469 8.73 55.57 -15.56
N PHE A 470 9.43 54.55 -15.04
CA PHE A 470 10.55 54.73 -14.10
C PHE A 470 11.94 54.70 -14.73
N SER A 471 12.09 54.42 -16.03
CA SER A 471 13.37 54.56 -16.77
C SER A 471 13.87 56.01 -16.92
N LYS A 472 13.24 56.99 -16.24
CA LYS A 472 13.64 58.41 -16.22
C LYS A 472 14.13 58.95 -14.87
N ARG A 473 14.51 58.10 -13.89
CA ARG A 473 15.25 58.56 -12.70
C ARG A 473 16.40 57.62 -12.32
N GLU A 474 17.59 58.22 -12.30
CA GLU A 474 18.89 57.68 -11.95
C GLU A 474 19.08 57.32 -10.46
N LEU A 475 20.19 56.57 -10.22
CA LEU A 475 21.02 56.46 -8.99
C LEU A 475 20.44 55.57 -7.86
N ILE A 476 21.17 54.67 -7.14
CA ILE A 476 22.58 54.60 -6.70
C ILE A 476 22.97 53.12 -6.48
N THR A 477 24.18 52.71 -6.89
CA THR A 477 24.79 51.41 -6.57
C THR A 477 25.51 51.45 -5.22
N GLY A 478 25.18 50.54 -4.30
CA GLY A 478 25.94 50.27 -3.07
C GLY A 478 26.33 48.80 -2.99
N LYS A 479 27.63 48.51 -3.17
CA LYS A 479 28.25 47.19 -2.94
C LYS A 479 28.34 46.91 -1.44
N LEU A 480 28.02 45.68 -1.02
CA LEU A 480 28.42 45.14 0.29
C LEU A 480 29.21 43.84 0.06
N GLU A 481 30.41 43.79 0.62
CA GLU A 481 31.33 42.65 0.59
C GLU A 481 30.93 41.56 1.61
N PRO A 482 31.29 40.28 1.38
CA PRO A 482 31.00 39.18 2.30
C PRO A 482 32.03 39.07 3.45
N ILE A 483 31.52 38.80 4.65
CA ILE A 483 32.32 38.54 5.86
C ILE A 483 32.78 37.07 5.88
N PRO A 484 34.03 36.74 6.28
CA PRO A 484 34.55 35.38 6.21
C PRO A 484 34.06 34.50 7.37
N ASN A 485 33.60 33.29 7.06
CA ASN A 485 33.28 32.24 8.04
C ASN A 485 34.48 31.32 8.24
N THR A 486 35.11 31.37 9.41
CA THR A 486 36.04 30.33 9.88
C THR A 486 35.83 30.08 11.38
N LEU A 487 35.36 28.87 11.75
CA LEU A 487 35.67 28.08 12.97
C LEU A 487 34.63 26.94 13.21
N PRO A 488 34.97 25.85 13.92
CA PRO A 488 35.40 24.58 13.35
C PRO A 488 34.32 23.47 13.37
N THR A 489 34.58 22.45 12.58
CA THR A 489 33.82 21.20 12.39
C THR A 489 33.63 20.46 13.72
N VAL A 490 32.39 20.21 14.12
CA VAL A 490 32.04 19.32 15.25
C VAL A 490 31.02 18.29 14.79
N MET A 491 31.44 17.03 14.88
CA MET A 491 30.66 15.77 14.91
C MET A 491 29.71 15.51 13.72
N GLN A 492 30.21 14.77 12.74
CA GLN A 492 29.37 14.02 11.80
C GLN A 492 28.68 12.87 12.57
N LEU A 493 27.35 12.93 12.65
CA LEU A 493 26.53 11.78 13.01
C LEU A 493 26.50 10.79 11.81
N PRO A 494 26.47 9.47 12.06
CA PRO A 494 26.51 8.47 10.99
C PRO A 494 25.32 8.62 10.01
N GLU A 495 25.59 8.38 8.72
CA GLU A 495 24.65 8.51 7.58
C GLU A 495 23.28 7.83 7.77
N VAL A 496 23.17 6.88 8.69
CA VAL A 496 21.93 6.18 9.03
C VAL A 496 20.87 7.14 9.59
N VAL A 497 21.27 8.18 10.35
CA VAL A 497 20.34 9.10 11.03
C VAL A 497 19.62 10.08 10.07
N TYR A 498 20.22 10.37 8.90
CA TYR A 498 19.60 11.26 7.90
C TYR A 498 18.54 10.53 7.05
N ARG A 499 18.72 9.22 6.84
CA ARG A 499 17.76 8.33 6.16
C ARG A 499 16.40 8.30 6.87
N ASP A 500 16.44 8.50 8.19
CA ASP A 500 15.30 8.33 9.08
C ASP A 500 14.45 9.59 9.23
N LEU A 501 15.01 10.80 9.07
CA LEU A 501 14.32 12.05 9.37
C LEU A 501 13.17 12.40 8.41
N VAL A 502 13.16 11.89 7.18
CA VAL A 502 12.06 12.15 6.22
C VAL A 502 10.88 11.21 6.44
N GLN A 503 11.13 9.93 6.74
CA GLN A 503 10.09 8.99 7.16
C GLN A 503 9.61 9.26 8.60
N PHE A 504 10.50 9.79 9.46
CA PHE A 504 10.16 10.34 10.77
C PHE A 504 9.17 11.51 10.66
N ARG A 505 9.04 12.22 9.53
CA ARG A 505 8.03 13.30 9.37
C ARG A 505 6.61 12.75 9.22
N VAL A 506 6.44 11.59 8.55
CA VAL A 506 5.17 10.85 8.49
C VAL A 506 4.88 10.20 9.85
N LEU A 507 5.89 9.59 10.47
CA LEU A 507 5.78 8.98 11.79
C LEU A 507 5.59 10.01 12.91
N LEU A 508 6.10 11.24 12.81
CA LEU A 508 5.89 12.30 13.81
C LEU A 508 4.43 12.74 13.84
N GLY A 509 3.74 12.74 12.69
CA GLY A 509 2.28 12.91 12.63
C GLY A 509 1.54 11.78 13.36
N ILE A 510 2.00 10.54 13.19
CA ILE A 510 1.50 9.35 13.90
C ILE A 510 1.81 9.44 15.41
N PHE A 511 3.02 9.84 15.81
CA PHE A 511 3.44 10.01 17.21
C PHE A 511 2.71 11.16 17.90
N ILE A 512 2.32 12.23 17.19
CA ILE A 512 1.51 13.32 17.74
C ILE A 512 0.05 12.87 17.90
N ALA A 513 -0.50 12.11 16.96
CA ALA A 513 -1.82 11.50 17.08
C ALA A 513 -1.88 10.44 18.21
N LEU A 514 -0.84 9.62 18.34
CA LEU A 514 -0.64 8.67 19.44
C LEU A 514 -0.38 9.40 20.76
N GLY A 515 0.29 10.55 20.76
CA GLY A 515 0.51 11.37 21.95
C GLY A 515 -0.78 11.98 22.53
N TYR A 516 -1.73 12.34 21.66
CA TYR A 516 -3.07 12.77 22.08
C TYR A 516 -3.90 11.60 22.63
N LYS A 517 -3.82 10.41 22.02
CA LYS A 517 -4.48 9.19 22.51
C LYS A 517 -3.85 8.67 23.82
N ALA A 518 -2.53 8.76 23.95
CA ALA A 518 -1.79 8.42 25.17
C ALA A 518 -2.15 9.33 26.35
N TYR A 519 -2.57 10.57 26.10
CA TYR A 519 -3.04 11.48 27.14
C TYR A 519 -4.42 11.06 27.70
N GLU A 520 -5.32 10.52 26.88
CA GLU A 520 -6.60 9.94 27.36
C GLU A 520 -6.40 8.56 28.03
N GLN A 521 -5.48 7.75 27.51
CA GLN A 521 -5.26 6.34 27.92
C GLN A 521 -4.54 6.15 29.26
N LEU A 522 -3.94 7.20 29.87
CA LEU A 522 -3.28 7.09 31.18
C LEU A 522 -4.26 6.88 32.36
N SER A 523 -5.57 6.78 32.10
CA SER A 523 -6.63 6.70 33.12
C SER A 523 -7.46 5.41 33.12
N ILE A 524 -7.25 4.49 32.16
CA ILE A 524 -8.06 3.27 32.03
C ILE A 524 -7.13 2.05 32.06
N THR A 525 -7.37 1.12 32.99
CA THR A 525 -6.72 -0.20 32.96
C THR A 525 -7.56 -1.11 32.07
N PRO A 526 -7.04 -1.61 30.93
CA PRO A 526 -7.77 -2.57 30.10
C PRO A 526 -8.14 -3.80 30.92
N ARG A 527 -9.36 -4.30 30.75
CA ARG A 527 -9.86 -5.49 31.46
C ARG A 527 -10.49 -6.44 30.47
N VAL A 528 -10.41 -7.74 30.78
CA VAL A 528 -11.15 -8.76 30.06
C VAL A 528 -12.64 -8.40 30.09
N PRO A 529 -13.33 -8.35 28.93
CA PRO A 529 -14.76 -8.05 28.89
C PRO A 529 -15.54 -9.02 29.80
N THR A 530 -16.48 -8.51 30.58
CA THR A 530 -17.29 -9.35 31.49
C THR A 530 -18.33 -10.20 30.76
N ASN A 531 -18.73 -9.79 29.54
CA ASN A 531 -19.75 -10.46 28.73
C ASN A 531 -19.14 -10.85 27.38
N ILE A 532 -18.57 -12.07 27.30
CA ILE A 532 -18.13 -12.66 26.03
C ILE A 532 -19.34 -13.34 25.38
N GLU A 533 -19.72 -12.90 24.18
CA GLU A 533 -20.79 -13.53 23.41
C GLU A 533 -20.29 -14.81 22.72
N PHE A 534 -20.69 -15.97 23.25
CA PHE A 534 -20.27 -17.29 22.74
C PHE A 534 -21.09 -17.77 21.54
N PHE A 535 -22.20 -17.13 21.22
CA PHE A 535 -23.18 -17.61 20.24
C PHE A 535 -23.57 -16.52 19.24
N GLU A 536 -22.69 -15.57 18.97
CA GLU A 536 -22.89 -14.64 17.85
C GLU A 536 -22.88 -15.41 16.52
N TYR A 537 -23.77 -15.07 15.60
CA TYR A 537 -23.98 -15.82 14.35
C TYR A 537 -23.35 -15.11 13.15
N TRP A 538 -22.51 -15.83 12.40
CA TRP A 538 -21.70 -15.29 11.30
C TRP A 538 -22.09 -15.80 9.91
N GLY A 539 -23.07 -16.72 9.87
CA GLY A 539 -23.65 -17.19 8.62
C GLY A 539 -24.63 -16.20 7.98
N PRO A 540 -25.21 -16.57 6.83
CA PRO A 540 -26.20 -15.75 6.10
C PRO A 540 -27.41 -15.33 6.95
N GLU A 541 -28.06 -14.22 6.62
CA GLU A 541 -29.28 -13.75 7.32
C GLU A 541 -30.35 -14.84 7.53
N GLY A 542 -31.01 -14.78 8.69
CA GLY A 542 -32.10 -15.70 9.05
C GLY A 542 -31.68 -17.00 9.73
N GLY A 543 -30.38 -17.24 9.95
CA GLY A 543 -29.89 -18.41 10.68
C GLY A 543 -29.89 -18.27 12.21
N ASP A 544 -29.86 -19.42 12.90
CA ASP A 544 -29.83 -19.54 14.37
C ASP A 544 -28.56 -20.29 14.82
N PRO A 545 -27.66 -19.66 15.62
CA PRO A 545 -26.45 -20.31 16.13
C PRO A 545 -26.73 -21.49 17.07
N TYR A 546 -27.92 -21.56 17.66
CA TYR A 546 -28.36 -22.68 18.50
C TYR A 546 -29.04 -23.80 17.69
N GLY A 547 -29.41 -23.51 16.44
CA GLY A 547 -29.99 -24.47 15.50
C GLY A 547 -28.95 -25.21 14.65
N ASP A 548 -27.66 -24.91 14.82
CA ASP A 548 -26.58 -25.57 14.09
C ASP A 548 -26.49 -27.06 14.42
N SER A 549 -26.28 -27.89 13.38
CA SER A 549 -25.93 -29.30 13.57
C SER A 549 -24.64 -29.41 14.38
N LEU A 550 -24.66 -30.24 15.43
CA LEU A 550 -23.49 -30.55 16.24
C LEU A 550 -22.62 -31.66 15.63
N GLU A 551 -23.01 -32.19 14.46
CA GLU A 551 -22.29 -33.28 13.80
C GLU A 551 -20.88 -32.86 13.37
N ILE A 552 -19.95 -33.80 13.51
CA ILE A 552 -18.59 -33.71 12.99
C ILE A 552 -18.51 -34.66 11.81
N VAL A 553 -18.50 -34.10 10.61
CA VAL A 553 -18.56 -34.86 9.36
C VAL A 553 -17.14 -35.02 8.78
N PRO A 554 -16.75 -36.22 8.32
CA PRO A 554 -15.53 -36.38 7.53
C PRO A 554 -15.57 -35.49 6.29
N PHE A 555 -14.42 -34.93 5.94
CA PHE A 555 -14.23 -34.12 4.75
C PHE A 555 -13.10 -34.72 3.91
N ASN A 556 -13.27 -34.76 2.59
CA ASN A 556 -12.24 -35.16 1.65
C ASN A 556 -12.02 -34.02 0.67
N ILE A 557 -10.75 -33.68 0.44
CA ILE A 557 -10.36 -32.67 -0.53
C ILE A 557 -10.49 -33.32 -1.91
N SER A 558 -11.48 -32.91 -2.67
CA SER A 558 -11.66 -33.38 -4.04
C SER A 558 -12.31 -32.27 -4.86
N TYR A 559 -11.78 -32.04 -6.05
CA TYR A 559 -12.29 -31.02 -6.97
C TYR A 559 -12.63 -31.65 -8.33
N PRO A 560 -13.70 -31.18 -9.00
CA PRO A 560 -14.00 -31.62 -10.35
C PRO A 560 -12.84 -31.35 -11.31
N SER A 561 -12.59 -32.28 -12.23
CA SER A 561 -11.49 -32.17 -13.20
C SER A 561 -11.51 -30.87 -14.00
N GLU A 562 -12.71 -30.29 -14.22
CA GLU A 562 -12.89 -29.03 -14.94
C GLU A 562 -12.21 -27.85 -14.22
N VAL A 563 -12.11 -27.87 -12.89
CA VAL A 563 -11.43 -26.82 -12.11
C VAL A 563 -9.92 -26.83 -12.40
N ILE A 564 -9.34 -28.02 -12.50
CA ILE A 564 -7.91 -28.23 -12.78
C ILE A 564 -7.61 -27.96 -14.25
N GLU A 565 -8.46 -28.41 -15.17
CA GLU A 565 -8.33 -28.07 -16.60
C GLU A 565 -8.44 -26.56 -16.84
N ARG A 566 -9.35 -25.90 -16.13
CA ARG A 566 -9.44 -24.43 -16.17
C ARG A 566 -8.15 -23.78 -15.70
N LEU A 567 -7.55 -24.26 -14.61
CA LEU A 567 -6.25 -23.76 -14.15
C LEU A 567 -5.15 -24.00 -15.21
N ARG A 568 -5.09 -25.20 -15.80
CA ARG A 568 -4.15 -25.51 -16.91
C ARG A 568 -4.30 -24.51 -18.05
N GLN A 569 -5.54 -24.20 -18.45
CA GLN A 569 -5.81 -23.22 -19.49
C GLN A 569 -5.39 -21.80 -19.09
N GLN A 570 -5.66 -21.38 -17.84
CA GLN A 570 -5.25 -20.07 -17.34
C GLN A 570 -3.72 -19.90 -17.31
N LEU A 571 -2.98 -20.94 -16.90
CA LEU A 571 -1.52 -20.95 -16.92
C LEU A 571 -0.97 -20.99 -18.37
N HIS A 572 -1.66 -21.67 -19.28
CA HIS A 572 -1.32 -21.69 -20.71
C HIS A 572 -1.49 -20.31 -21.36
N ASP A 573 -2.60 -19.61 -21.06
CA ASP A 573 -2.96 -18.32 -21.67
C ASP A 573 -2.31 -17.12 -20.97
N THR A 574 -1.26 -17.39 -20.21
CA THR A 574 -0.44 -16.40 -19.49
C THR A 574 -0.05 -15.25 -20.43
N PRO A 575 -0.35 -13.99 -20.07
CA PRO A 575 0.12 -12.84 -20.83
C PRO A 575 1.65 -12.71 -20.73
N SER A 576 2.28 -12.03 -21.69
CA SER A 576 3.66 -11.59 -21.51
C SER A 576 3.75 -10.72 -20.27
N LEU A 577 4.51 -11.14 -19.27
CA LEU A 577 4.71 -10.39 -18.03
C LEU A 577 5.60 -9.17 -18.27
N THR A 578 5.40 -8.13 -17.46
CA THR A 578 6.23 -6.92 -17.52
C THR A 578 7.65 -7.27 -17.10
N VAL A 579 8.63 -6.89 -17.91
CA VAL A 579 10.05 -7.12 -17.62
C VAL A 579 10.43 -6.36 -16.34
N PRO A 580 11.11 -7.00 -15.39
CA PRO A 580 11.64 -6.33 -14.20
C PRO A 580 12.60 -5.18 -14.57
N LEU A 581 12.79 -4.23 -13.66
CA LEU A 581 13.88 -3.27 -13.80
C LEU A 581 15.23 -4.00 -13.73
N GLU A 582 16.22 -3.50 -14.47
CA GLU A 582 17.54 -4.11 -14.49
C GLU A 582 18.20 -4.07 -13.09
N GLY A 583 18.71 -5.22 -12.65
CA GLY A 583 19.49 -5.34 -11.41
C GLY A 583 18.69 -5.18 -10.12
N THR A 584 17.36 -5.30 -10.14
CA THR A 584 16.53 -5.09 -8.95
C THR A 584 16.13 -6.36 -8.20
N ALA A 585 16.34 -7.55 -8.77
CA ALA A 585 15.93 -8.82 -8.17
C ALA A 585 14.47 -8.78 -7.65
N PHE A 586 14.25 -8.89 -6.34
CA PHE A 586 12.95 -8.83 -5.66
C PHE A 586 12.68 -7.49 -4.93
N GLN A 587 13.53 -6.47 -5.13
CA GLN A 587 13.43 -5.18 -4.42
C GLN A 587 12.14 -4.42 -4.72
N TYR A 588 11.52 -4.66 -5.89
CA TYR A 588 10.27 -4.02 -6.34
C TYR A 588 9.06 -4.94 -6.17
N GLY A 589 9.20 -6.07 -5.47
CA GLY A 589 8.21 -7.15 -5.42
C GLY A 589 8.68 -8.38 -6.18
N PHE A 590 7.74 -9.27 -6.50
CA PHE A 590 8.02 -10.55 -7.13
C PHE A 590 8.68 -10.35 -8.50
N ASN A 591 9.79 -11.06 -8.75
CA ASN A 591 10.49 -10.98 -10.01
C ASN A 591 9.73 -11.77 -11.11
N ASN A 592 9.30 -11.08 -12.17
CA ASN A 592 8.50 -11.69 -13.23
C ASN A 592 9.23 -12.71 -14.10
N GLU A 593 10.56 -12.64 -14.21
CA GLU A 593 11.33 -13.70 -14.88
C GLU A 593 11.29 -14.99 -14.06
N ARG A 594 11.41 -14.87 -12.74
CA ARG A 594 11.25 -16.02 -11.83
C ARG A 594 9.83 -16.56 -11.84
N LEU A 595 8.81 -15.70 -11.92
CA LEU A 595 7.42 -16.15 -11.99
C LEU A 595 7.16 -17.00 -13.23
N GLN A 596 7.73 -16.64 -14.38
CA GLN A 596 7.61 -17.44 -15.61
C GLN A 596 8.17 -18.86 -15.42
N GLN A 597 9.30 -19.01 -14.71
CA GLN A 597 9.87 -20.32 -14.40
C GLN A 597 8.94 -21.15 -13.50
N ILE A 598 8.36 -20.53 -12.47
CA ILE A 598 7.42 -21.20 -11.56
C ILE A 598 6.14 -21.59 -12.30
N VAL A 599 5.60 -20.72 -13.16
CA VAL A 599 4.42 -21.03 -13.98
C VAL A 599 4.70 -22.19 -14.93
N GLN A 600 5.91 -22.25 -15.50
CA GLN A 600 6.32 -23.37 -16.33
C GLN A 600 6.32 -24.68 -15.53
N TYR A 601 6.99 -24.72 -14.37
CA TYR A 601 6.99 -25.88 -13.47
C TYR A 601 5.57 -26.27 -13.02
N TRP A 602 4.76 -25.27 -12.68
CA TRP A 602 3.38 -25.47 -12.26
C TRP A 602 2.58 -26.18 -13.37
N ARG A 603 2.75 -25.73 -14.61
CA ARG A 603 2.06 -26.30 -15.77
C ARG A 603 2.52 -27.72 -16.11
N THR A 604 3.82 -28.00 -16.13
CA THR A 604 4.36 -29.26 -16.70
C THR A 604 4.74 -30.32 -15.68
N ASP A 605 5.01 -29.95 -14.44
CA ASP A 605 5.55 -30.89 -13.44
C ASP A 605 4.60 -31.06 -12.26
N TYR A 606 4.01 -29.95 -11.79
CA TYR A 606 3.07 -29.98 -10.67
C TYR A 606 1.68 -30.46 -11.10
N LEU A 607 1.07 -29.85 -12.13
CA LEU A 607 -0.29 -30.21 -12.55
C LEU A 607 -0.36 -31.56 -13.27
N ASP A 608 0.71 -32.04 -13.90
CA ASP A 608 0.73 -33.39 -14.48
C ASP A 608 0.70 -34.50 -13.41
N ARG A 609 1.09 -34.15 -12.17
CA ARG A 609 1.02 -35.02 -10.98
C ARG A 609 -0.07 -34.56 -10.02
N TRP A 610 -1.13 -33.92 -10.51
CA TRP A 610 -2.19 -33.40 -9.64
C TRP A 610 -2.78 -34.47 -8.71
N ASP A 611 -3.03 -35.68 -9.19
CA ASP A 611 -3.57 -36.78 -8.38
C ASP A 611 -2.65 -37.14 -7.20
N GLU A 612 -1.32 -37.05 -7.38
CA GLU A 612 -0.34 -37.22 -6.30
C GLU A 612 -0.46 -36.08 -5.28
N ARG A 613 -0.62 -34.84 -5.73
CA ARG A 613 -0.77 -33.66 -4.85
C ARG A 613 -2.10 -33.71 -4.08
N GLU A 614 -3.19 -34.10 -4.72
CA GLU A 614 -4.50 -34.28 -4.08
C GLU A 614 -4.45 -35.40 -3.03
N ALA A 615 -3.81 -36.52 -3.34
CA ALA A 615 -3.57 -37.60 -2.37
C ALA A 615 -2.68 -37.15 -1.20
N TYR A 616 -1.64 -36.35 -1.48
CA TYR A 616 -0.78 -35.75 -0.46
C TYR A 616 -1.57 -34.85 0.49
N LEU A 617 -2.46 -34.01 -0.04
CA LEU A 617 -3.33 -33.14 0.76
C LEU A 617 -4.31 -33.96 1.63
N ASN A 618 -4.82 -35.08 1.13
CA ASN A 618 -5.71 -35.99 1.88
C ASN A 618 -4.99 -37.01 2.77
N ARG A 619 -3.67 -36.91 2.97
CA ARG A 619 -2.92 -37.89 3.78
C ARG A 619 -3.31 -37.89 5.26
N PHE A 620 -3.97 -36.83 5.73
CA PHE A 620 -4.53 -36.74 7.07
C PHE A 620 -6.05 -36.81 7.02
N THR A 621 -6.69 -37.11 8.17
CA THR A 621 -8.15 -37.07 8.23
C THR A 621 -8.64 -35.64 8.45
N HIS A 622 -9.47 -35.17 7.53
CA HIS A 622 -10.12 -33.87 7.60
C HIS A 622 -11.56 -34.00 8.06
N PHE A 623 -12.06 -32.96 8.71
CA PHE A 623 -13.43 -32.87 9.20
C PHE A 623 -14.00 -31.48 8.95
N LYS A 624 -15.33 -31.40 8.95
CA LYS A 624 -16.08 -30.15 9.08
C LYS A 624 -17.12 -30.26 10.20
N THR A 625 -17.42 -29.12 10.83
CA THR A 625 -18.54 -29.00 11.77
C THR A 625 -19.04 -27.56 11.80
N LYS A 626 -20.34 -27.35 12.05
CA LYS A 626 -20.91 -26.00 12.16
C LYS A 626 -20.59 -25.37 13.50
N ILE A 627 -19.96 -24.20 13.49
CA ILE A 627 -19.73 -23.36 14.66
C ILE A 627 -20.24 -21.96 14.33
N GLN A 628 -21.27 -21.51 15.04
CA GLN A 628 -21.77 -20.13 14.94
C GLN A 628 -22.21 -19.75 13.50
N GLY A 629 -22.82 -20.69 12.80
CA GLY A 629 -23.29 -20.56 11.42
C GLY A 629 -22.25 -20.86 10.34
N LEU A 630 -20.97 -21.04 10.70
CA LEU A 630 -19.89 -21.29 9.77
C LEU A 630 -19.50 -22.76 9.73
N ASP A 631 -19.32 -23.31 8.52
CA ASP A 631 -18.71 -24.63 8.35
C ASP A 631 -17.19 -24.52 8.57
N ILE A 632 -16.71 -24.99 9.72
CA ILE A 632 -15.29 -24.92 10.10
C ILE A 632 -14.58 -26.23 9.76
N HIS A 633 -13.55 -26.14 8.92
CA HIS A 633 -12.67 -27.23 8.56
C HIS A 633 -11.54 -27.41 9.60
N PHE A 634 -11.18 -28.66 9.89
CA PHE A 634 -9.97 -28.97 10.64
C PHE A 634 -9.39 -30.35 10.30
N ILE A 635 -8.08 -30.46 10.44
CA ILE A 635 -7.35 -31.74 10.43
C ILE A 635 -7.32 -32.28 11.85
N ARG A 636 -7.52 -33.59 11.99
CA ARG A 636 -7.25 -34.33 13.23
C ARG A 636 -6.70 -35.71 12.90
N ASP A 637 -5.44 -35.93 13.22
CA ASP A 637 -4.79 -37.23 13.00
C ASP A 637 -5.23 -38.26 14.06
N LYS A 638 -6.05 -39.23 13.64
CA LYS A 638 -6.48 -40.37 14.46
C LYS A 638 -5.64 -41.62 14.13
N SER A 639 -4.31 -41.56 14.26
CA SER A 639 -3.49 -42.77 14.14
C SER A 639 -3.94 -43.86 15.16
N GLU A 640 -4.37 -45.02 14.67
CA GLU A 640 -4.92 -46.14 15.46
C GLU A 640 -3.84 -46.97 16.20
N SER A 641 -2.55 -46.65 16.02
CA SER A 641 -1.44 -47.52 16.42
C SER A 641 -0.99 -47.42 17.88
N VAL A 642 -1.80 -46.85 18.79
CA VAL A 642 -1.53 -46.94 20.25
C VAL A 642 -2.61 -47.69 20.96
N ILE A 643 -2.17 -48.74 21.64
CA ILE A 643 -2.90 -49.40 22.69
C ILE A 643 -2.37 -48.82 24.02
N ASN A 644 -3.22 -48.07 24.74
CA ASN A 644 -3.00 -47.55 26.10
C ASN A 644 -1.88 -46.48 26.29
N PRO A 645 -2.01 -45.25 25.76
CA PRO A 645 -1.11 -44.16 26.18
C PRO A 645 -1.36 -43.81 27.65
N LYS A 646 -0.31 -43.44 28.40
CA LYS A 646 -0.48 -42.97 29.79
C LYS A 646 -1.31 -41.68 29.85
N ARG A 647 -1.15 -40.77 28.88
CA ARG A 647 -1.88 -39.48 28.78
C ARG A 647 -2.06 -39.03 27.32
N ILE A 648 -3.17 -38.34 27.04
CA ILE A 648 -3.45 -37.65 25.77
C ILE A 648 -3.39 -36.14 26.02
N VAL A 649 -2.68 -35.41 25.17
CA VAL A 649 -2.45 -33.97 25.29
C VAL A 649 -3.10 -33.25 24.10
N PRO A 650 -4.25 -32.58 24.28
CA PRO A 650 -4.89 -31.85 23.21
C PRO A 650 -4.07 -30.62 22.85
N LEU A 651 -3.68 -30.50 21.58
CA LEU A 651 -2.90 -29.38 21.04
C LEU A 651 -3.63 -28.78 19.84
N LEU A 652 -4.09 -27.53 19.99
CA LEU A 652 -4.63 -26.72 18.91
C LEU A 652 -3.48 -25.98 18.22
N MET A 653 -3.27 -26.19 16.93
CA MET A 653 -2.25 -25.48 16.14
C MET A 653 -2.91 -24.53 15.14
N LEU A 654 -2.58 -23.25 15.21
CA LEU A 654 -3.21 -22.19 14.43
C LEU A 654 -2.21 -21.59 13.44
N HIS A 655 -2.55 -21.64 12.15
CA HIS A 655 -1.79 -20.99 11.07
C HIS A 655 -2.12 -19.49 11.00
N GLY A 656 -1.46 -18.76 10.10
CA GLY A 656 -1.86 -17.40 9.74
C GLY A 656 -1.96 -17.15 8.24
N TRP A 657 -1.60 -15.95 7.79
CA TRP A 657 -1.66 -15.50 6.41
C TRP A 657 -0.24 -15.14 5.90
N PRO A 658 0.11 -15.41 4.62
CA PRO A 658 -0.68 -16.09 3.58
C PRO A 658 -0.52 -17.62 3.66
N GLY A 659 -0.36 -18.15 4.86
CA GLY A 659 -0.25 -19.58 5.12
C GLY A 659 -1.58 -20.31 5.19
N SER A 660 -1.53 -21.58 5.55
CA SER A 660 -2.70 -22.44 5.68
C SER A 660 -2.36 -23.65 6.54
N VAL A 661 -3.31 -24.57 6.71
CA VAL A 661 -3.05 -25.86 7.36
C VAL A 661 -1.88 -26.62 6.72
N ARG A 662 -1.51 -26.32 5.45
CA ARG A 662 -0.36 -26.91 4.75
C ARG A 662 0.96 -26.70 5.49
N GLU A 663 1.11 -25.60 6.23
CA GLU A 663 2.34 -25.30 6.99
C GLU A 663 2.68 -26.38 8.00
N PHE A 664 1.68 -27.08 8.53
CA PHE A 664 1.86 -28.04 9.62
C PHE A 664 2.04 -29.49 9.15
N TYR A 665 1.98 -29.74 7.84
CA TYR A 665 1.94 -31.10 7.31
C TYR A 665 3.13 -31.95 7.74
N ASP A 666 4.32 -31.34 7.85
CA ASP A 666 5.55 -32.06 8.15
C ASP A 666 5.82 -32.16 9.65
N ILE A 667 5.20 -31.31 10.47
CA ILE A 667 5.30 -31.36 11.94
C ILE A 667 4.23 -32.25 12.58
N ILE A 668 3.04 -32.38 11.98
CA ILE A 668 1.94 -33.22 12.51
C ILE A 668 2.42 -34.64 12.82
N PRO A 669 3.09 -35.38 11.90
CA PRO A 669 3.52 -36.75 12.17
C PRO A 669 4.48 -36.84 13.35
N MET A 670 5.32 -35.84 13.62
CA MET A 670 6.26 -35.85 14.75
C MET A 670 5.54 -35.67 16.10
N LEU A 671 4.52 -34.80 16.13
CA LEU A 671 3.69 -34.53 17.30
C LEU A 671 2.72 -35.69 17.59
N SER A 672 2.08 -36.22 16.56
CA SER A 672 1.15 -37.35 16.66
C SER A 672 1.85 -38.72 16.69
N ASN A 673 3.19 -38.78 16.52
CA ASN A 673 3.91 -40.06 16.55
C ASN A 673 3.77 -40.74 17.91
N ARG A 674 3.36 -41.99 17.84
CA ARG A 674 2.68 -42.78 18.85
C ARG A 674 3.53 -43.99 19.27
N THR A 675 4.86 -43.81 19.41
CA THR A 675 5.79 -44.86 19.86
C THR A 675 5.65 -45.16 21.36
N SER A 676 5.78 -46.43 21.74
CA SER A 676 5.24 -47.03 22.97
C SER A 676 5.90 -46.62 24.31
N ASP A 677 6.90 -45.75 24.29
CA ASP A 677 7.66 -45.32 25.47
C ASP A 677 7.41 -43.85 25.87
N LYS A 678 6.60 -43.11 25.11
CA LYS A 678 6.27 -41.71 25.46
C LYS A 678 5.31 -41.61 26.64
N GLU A 679 5.58 -40.69 27.57
CA GLU A 679 4.72 -40.40 28.72
C GLU A 679 3.34 -39.85 28.31
N TYR A 680 3.29 -39.14 27.19
CA TYR A 680 2.07 -38.62 26.61
C TYR A 680 2.15 -38.57 25.08
N VAL A 681 0.99 -38.50 24.45
CA VAL A 681 0.84 -38.32 22.99
C VAL A 681 -0.01 -37.10 22.72
N PHE A 682 0.35 -36.30 21.72
CA PHE A 682 -0.48 -35.19 21.29
C PHE A 682 -1.68 -35.66 20.47
N ASP A 683 -2.85 -35.15 20.79
CA ASP A 683 -4.01 -35.13 19.89
C ASP A 683 -3.99 -33.76 19.21
N VAL A 684 -3.61 -33.73 17.94
CA VAL A 684 -3.31 -32.50 17.20
C VAL A 684 -4.54 -32.08 16.40
N ILE A 685 -5.01 -30.86 16.63
CA ILE A 685 -6.14 -30.25 15.93
C ILE A 685 -5.61 -29.04 15.16
N VAL A 686 -5.79 -29.05 13.83
CA VAL A 686 -5.30 -27.98 12.95
C VAL A 686 -6.46 -27.44 12.12
N PRO A 687 -7.19 -26.41 12.60
CA PRO A 687 -8.27 -25.80 11.85
C PRO A 687 -7.76 -24.91 10.73
N SER A 688 -8.55 -24.79 9.66
CA SER A 688 -8.47 -23.59 8.82
C SER A 688 -9.18 -22.45 9.54
N LEU A 689 -8.55 -21.28 9.61
CA LEU A 689 -9.21 -20.08 10.17
C LEU A 689 -10.49 -19.72 9.38
N PRO A 690 -11.52 -19.09 9.99
CA PRO A 690 -12.72 -18.68 9.27
C PRO A 690 -12.38 -17.80 8.06
N GLY A 691 -12.90 -18.16 6.88
CA GLY A 691 -12.57 -17.49 5.61
C GLY A 691 -11.22 -17.88 5.00
N TYR A 692 -10.52 -18.86 5.57
CA TYR A 692 -9.28 -19.44 5.04
C TYR A 692 -9.49 -20.90 4.66
N GLY A 693 -8.73 -21.37 3.67
CA GLY A 693 -8.76 -22.77 3.25
C GLY A 693 -10.19 -23.26 3.05
N TRP A 694 -10.55 -24.39 3.67
CA TRP A 694 -11.88 -24.98 3.54
C TRP A 694 -12.89 -24.53 4.59
N SER A 695 -12.55 -23.56 5.44
CA SER A 695 -13.48 -22.97 6.42
C SER A 695 -14.25 -21.80 5.79
N GLN A 696 -15.56 -21.76 6.04
CA GLN A 696 -16.43 -20.70 5.52
C GLN A 696 -16.06 -19.33 6.12
N GLY A 697 -16.13 -18.27 5.30
CA GLY A 697 -16.00 -16.88 5.75
C GLY A 697 -17.33 -16.27 6.18
N SER A 698 -17.28 -15.20 6.97
CA SER A 698 -18.47 -14.46 7.41
C SER A 698 -19.23 -13.84 6.24
N SER A 699 -20.57 -13.80 6.32
CA SER A 699 -21.40 -12.96 5.43
C SER A 699 -21.59 -11.54 5.97
N LYS A 700 -21.20 -11.28 7.23
CA LYS A 700 -21.41 -10.02 7.95
C LYS A 700 -20.10 -9.39 8.41
N PRO A 701 -20.04 -8.05 8.53
CA PRO A 701 -18.90 -7.40 9.16
C PRO A 701 -18.81 -7.72 10.66
N GLY A 702 -17.61 -7.58 11.23
CA GLY A 702 -17.34 -7.70 12.67
C GLY A 702 -16.54 -8.94 13.10
N LEU A 703 -16.21 -9.87 12.18
CA LEU A 703 -15.48 -11.11 12.52
C LEU A 703 -13.96 -10.85 12.69
N SER A 704 -13.60 -10.16 13.77
CA SER A 704 -12.20 -9.85 14.13
C SER A 704 -11.48 -11.04 14.80
N ALA A 705 -10.16 -10.92 15.02
CA ALA A 705 -9.36 -11.96 15.68
C ALA A 705 -9.91 -12.38 17.06
N SER A 706 -10.48 -11.45 17.85
CA SER A 706 -11.09 -11.78 19.15
C SER A 706 -12.35 -12.63 19.00
N LYS A 707 -13.14 -12.43 17.92
CA LYS A 707 -14.29 -13.26 17.60
C LYS A 707 -13.87 -14.62 17.06
N VAL A 708 -12.79 -14.69 16.27
CA VAL A 708 -12.21 -15.98 15.85
C VAL A 708 -11.71 -16.80 17.04
N ALA A 709 -11.15 -16.16 18.08
CA ALA A 709 -10.79 -16.85 19.32
C ALA A 709 -11.97 -17.55 20.00
N VAL A 710 -13.17 -16.93 19.98
CA VAL A 710 -14.41 -17.55 20.47
C VAL A 710 -14.79 -18.77 19.63
N ILE A 711 -14.73 -18.66 18.29
CA ILE A 711 -15.02 -19.77 17.37
C ILE A 711 -14.08 -20.95 17.63
N MET A 712 -12.78 -20.69 17.78
CA MET A 712 -11.78 -21.74 18.06
C MET A 712 -11.99 -22.39 19.43
N LYS A 713 -12.39 -21.61 20.45
CA LYS A 713 -12.78 -22.16 21.75
C LYS A 713 -14.01 -23.07 21.62
N ASN A 714 -15.02 -22.64 20.88
CA ASN A 714 -16.24 -23.42 20.65
C ASN A 714 -15.98 -24.69 19.83
N LEU A 715 -15.06 -24.64 18.86
CA LEU A 715 -14.57 -25.83 18.16
C LEU A 715 -13.95 -26.84 19.15
N MET A 716 -13.03 -26.41 20.01
CA MET A 716 -12.41 -27.31 21.00
C MET A 716 -13.43 -27.89 21.99
N ALA A 717 -14.42 -27.10 22.40
CA ALA A 717 -15.53 -27.56 23.22
C ALA A 717 -16.40 -28.60 22.48
N ARG A 718 -16.70 -28.40 21.19
CA ARG A 718 -17.41 -29.36 20.33
C ARG A 718 -16.67 -30.69 20.23
N LEU A 719 -15.34 -30.65 20.17
CA LEU A 719 -14.48 -31.83 20.14
C LEU A 719 -14.34 -32.52 21.51
N GLY A 720 -14.93 -31.95 22.57
CA GLY A 720 -14.95 -32.51 23.92
C GLY A 720 -13.80 -32.08 24.82
N TYR A 721 -12.93 -31.17 24.39
CA TYR A 721 -11.82 -30.70 25.21
C TYR A 721 -12.23 -29.55 26.12
N LYS A 722 -12.08 -29.77 27.43
CA LYS A 722 -12.26 -28.72 28.44
C LYS A 722 -11.00 -27.91 28.69
N ARG A 723 -9.84 -28.55 28.52
CA ARG A 723 -8.53 -27.91 28.68
C ARG A 723 -7.56 -28.39 27.62
N PHE A 724 -6.80 -27.48 27.01
CA PHE A 724 -5.93 -27.80 25.89
C PHE A 724 -4.74 -26.82 25.78
N TYR A 725 -3.71 -27.23 25.04
CA TYR A 725 -2.59 -26.37 24.67
C TYR A 725 -2.87 -25.68 23.34
N ILE A 726 -2.24 -24.52 23.13
CA ILE A 726 -2.29 -23.80 21.86
C ILE A 726 -0.86 -23.61 21.34
N GLN A 727 -0.67 -23.81 20.05
CA GLN A 727 0.49 -23.35 19.30
C GLN A 727 0.04 -22.39 18.18
N GLY A 728 0.78 -21.30 17.95
CA GLY A 728 0.48 -20.40 16.83
C GLY A 728 1.64 -19.49 16.40
N GLY A 729 1.65 -19.16 15.11
CA GLY A 729 2.41 -18.08 14.48
C GLY A 729 1.46 -17.10 13.78
N ASP A 730 1.92 -15.90 13.42
CA ASP A 730 1.11 -14.90 12.70
C ASP A 730 -0.28 -14.67 13.36
N TRP A 731 -1.39 -14.70 12.61
CA TRP A 731 -2.75 -14.66 13.16
C TRP A 731 -3.01 -15.75 14.20
N GLY A 732 -2.45 -16.94 14.02
CA GLY A 732 -2.54 -18.01 15.00
C GLY A 732 -1.91 -17.64 16.34
N ALA A 733 -0.84 -16.83 16.35
CA ALA A 733 -0.27 -16.32 17.58
C ALA A 733 -1.16 -15.26 18.24
N ILE A 734 -1.72 -14.34 17.43
CA ILE A 734 -2.66 -13.31 17.90
C ILE A 734 -3.91 -13.97 18.51
N ILE A 735 -4.55 -14.87 17.77
CA ILE A 735 -5.76 -15.60 18.18
C ILE A 735 -5.45 -16.48 19.38
N GLY A 736 -4.32 -17.20 19.38
CA GLY A 736 -3.92 -18.06 20.51
C GLY A 736 -3.68 -17.28 21.80
N ASN A 737 -3.05 -16.11 21.71
CA ASN A 737 -2.87 -15.20 22.84
C ASN A 737 -4.23 -14.63 23.31
N LEU A 738 -5.12 -14.26 22.40
CA LEU A 738 -6.47 -13.82 22.75
C LEU A 738 -7.27 -14.93 23.46
N MET A 739 -7.16 -16.18 23.01
CA MET A 739 -7.77 -17.32 23.71
C MET A 739 -7.22 -17.48 25.13
N ALA A 740 -5.91 -17.29 25.32
CA ALA A 740 -5.26 -17.34 26.64
C ALA A 740 -5.74 -16.21 27.57
N ILE A 741 -6.01 -15.02 27.04
CA ILE A 741 -6.56 -13.88 27.78
C ILE A 741 -8.04 -14.11 28.12
N LEU A 742 -8.85 -14.52 27.14
CA LEU A 742 -10.30 -14.60 27.27
C LEU A 742 -10.77 -15.86 28.02
N PHE A 743 -10.01 -16.96 27.92
CA PHE A 743 -10.40 -18.28 28.42
C PHE A 743 -9.31 -18.91 29.29
N GLU A 744 -8.67 -18.12 30.17
CA GLU A 744 -7.52 -18.51 31.01
C GLU A 744 -7.67 -19.90 31.67
N LYS A 745 -8.88 -20.26 32.12
CA LYS A 745 -9.17 -21.55 32.80
C LYS A 745 -9.12 -22.76 31.86
N ASP A 746 -9.41 -22.55 30.58
CA ASP A 746 -9.50 -23.58 29.56
C ASP A 746 -8.14 -23.81 28.88
N ILE A 747 -7.17 -22.89 29.03
CA ILE A 747 -5.86 -22.98 28.37
C ILE A 747 -4.81 -23.56 29.34
N LEU A 748 -4.19 -24.67 28.95
CA LEU A 748 -3.10 -25.32 29.71
C LEU A 748 -1.76 -24.60 29.54
N GLY A 749 -1.54 -24.03 28.36
CA GLY A 749 -0.37 -23.22 28.04
C GLY A 749 -0.40 -22.79 26.58
N VAL A 750 0.28 -21.69 26.28
CA VAL A 750 0.35 -21.08 24.94
C VAL A 750 1.79 -21.05 24.45
N HIS A 751 2.05 -21.66 23.28
CA HIS A 751 3.34 -21.69 22.62
C HIS A 751 3.28 -20.83 21.35
N LEU A 752 4.10 -19.79 21.26
CA LEU A 752 4.05 -18.84 20.16
C LEU A 752 5.40 -18.72 19.48
N ASN A 753 5.41 -18.72 18.15
CA ASN A 753 6.60 -18.37 17.36
C ASN A 753 6.56 -16.94 16.79
N MET A 754 5.49 -16.19 17.05
CA MET A 754 5.39 -14.74 16.87
C MET A 754 4.89 -14.11 18.18
N CYS A 755 5.78 -13.94 19.15
CA CYS A 755 5.43 -13.38 20.45
C CYS A 755 5.32 -11.86 20.42
N MET A 756 4.13 -11.35 20.74
CA MET A 756 3.87 -9.92 20.87
C MET A 756 4.02 -9.45 22.32
N GLY A 757 4.57 -8.26 22.50
CA GLY A 757 4.71 -7.59 23.80
C GLY A 757 3.62 -6.54 24.04
N SER A 758 3.59 -5.99 25.26
CA SER A 758 2.68 -4.88 25.60
C SER A 758 3.01 -3.63 24.79
N GLY A 759 1.97 -2.97 24.28
CA GLY A 759 2.04 -1.70 23.56
C GLY A 759 1.98 -0.46 24.47
N SER A 760 2.08 -0.62 25.79
CA SER A 760 1.83 0.49 26.72
C SER A 760 2.80 1.66 26.50
N PRO A 761 2.38 2.92 26.75
CA PRO A 761 3.28 4.09 26.67
C PRO A 761 4.56 3.95 27.50
N LEU A 762 4.46 3.28 28.65
CA LEU A 762 5.61 2.99 29.50
C LEU A 762 6.59 2.01 28.83
N THR A 763 6.08 0.93 28.23
CA THR A 763 6.88 -0.05 27.49
C THR A 763 7.56 0.60 26.28
N MET A 764 6.85 1.44 25.53
CA MET A 764 7.44 2.23 24.43
C MET A 764 8.55 3.16 24.92
N GLY A 765 8.35 3.85 26.05
CA GLY A 765 9.37 4.69 26.68
C GLY A 765 10.62 3.89 27.07
N LYS A 766 10.45 2.71 27.67
CA LYS A 766 11.56 1.79 27.99
C LYS A 766 12.28 1.29 26.75
N MET A 767 11.56 1.00 25.65
CA MET A 767 12.16 0.58 24.38
C MET A 767 13.05 1.67 23.77
N LEU A 768 12.67 2.95 23.90
CA LEU A 768 13.52 4.07 23.49
C LEU A 768 14.80 4.14 24.32
N VAL A 769 14.71 3.98 25.65
CA VAL A 769 15.90 3.95 26.52
C VAL A 769 16.79 2.73 26.23
N SER A 770 16.20 1.57 25.93
CA SER A 770 16.93 0.37 25.52
C SER A 770 17.78 0.58 24.26
N ASN A 771 17.38 1.47 23.35
CA ASN A 771 18.21 1.81 22.18
C ASN A 771 19.47 2.61 22.53
N LEU A 772 19.45 3.38 23.62
CA LEU A 772 20.60 4.16 24.08
C LEU A 772 21.61 3.30 24.84
N VAL A 773 21.13 2.31 25.62
CA VAL A 773 21.98 1.47 26.48
C VAL A 773 21.54 -0.01 26.39
N PRO A 774 21.69 -0.67 25.23
CA PRO A 774 21.11 -2.00 24.98
C PRO A 774 21.64 -3.08 25.91
N SER A 775 22.92 -3.03 26.29
CA SER A 775 23.53 -4.03 27.19
C SER A 775 23.00 -3.99 28.62
N TYR A 776 22.26 -2.95 29.01
CA TYR A 776 21.58 -2.90 30.31
C TYR A 776 20.29 -3.73 30.30
N PHE A 777 19.60 -3.81 29.15
CA PHE A 777 18.30 -4.46 29.01
C PHE A 777 18.38 -5.86 28.41
N ILE A 778 19.38 -6.10 27.56
CA ILE A 778 19.49 -7.30 26.71
C ILE A 778 20.88 -7.91 26.88
N GLU A 779 20.94 -9.23 27.04
CA GLU A 779 22.20 -9.96 27.06
C GLU A 779 22.99 -9.75 25.77
N LYS A 780 24.32 -9.59 25.87
CA LYS A 780 25.18 -9.22 24.73
C LYS A 780 24.98 -10.09 23.49
N GLN A 781 24.80 -11.40 23.66
CA GLN A 781 24.61 -12.36 22.57
C GLN A 781 23.30 -12.16 21.78
N TYR A 782 22.30 -11.49 22.36
CA TYR A 782 20.99 -11.27 21.73
C TYR A 782 20.76 -9.83 21.27
N ILE A 783 21.73 -8.92 21.44
CA ILE A 783 21.56 -7.51 21.06
C ILE A 783 21.21 -7.38 19.57
N GLU A 784 21.83 -8.16 18.69
CA GLU A 784 21.57 -8.10 17.24
C GLU A 784 20.17 -8.59 16.83
N PHE A 785 19.50 -9.38 17.67
CA PHE A 785 18.10 -9.77 17.43
C PHE A 785 17.16 -8.56 17.51
N TYR A 786 17.53 -7.50 18.25
CA TYR A 786 16.65 -6.36 18.53
C TYR A 786 17.19 -5.02 18.04
N HIS A 787 18.50 -4.90 17.87
CA HIS A 787 19.17 -3.64 17.52
C HIS A 787 19.95 -3.73 16.19
N PRO A 788 20.11 -2.59 15.47
CA PRO A 788 19.44 -1.31 15.73
C PRO A 788 17.92 -1.39 15.50
N THR A 789 17.12 -0.92 16.45
CA THR A 789 15.65 -1.13 16.42
C THR A 789 14.99 -0.32 15.31
N TRP A 790 15.48 0.91 15.08
CA TRP A 790 14.84 1.82 14.15
C TRP A 790 14.90 1.35 12.68
N PRO A 791 16.04 0.88 12.14
CA PRO A 791 16.07 0.26 10.82
C PRO A 791 15.11 -0.92 10.66
N LYS A 792 14.91 -1.74 11.70
CA LYS A 792 13.95 -2.86 11.68
C LYS A 792 12.49 -2.37 11.65
N ILE A 793 12.17 -1.30 12.38
CA ILE A 793 10.83 -0.66 12.32
C ILE A 793 10.57 -0.09 10.93
N VAL A 794 11.56 0.60 10.35
CA VAL A 794 11.46 1.13 8.98
C VAL A 794 11.24 0.00 7.98
N GLU A 795 11.98 -1.11 8.12
CA GLU A 795 11.80 -2.28 7.28
C GLU A 795 10.40 -2.90 7.42
N LEU A 796 9.88 -3.03 8.64
CA LEU A 796 8.51 -3.50 8.89
C LEU A 796 7.48 -2.59 8.20
N ILE A 797 7.66 -1.27 8.27
CA ILE A 797 6.80 -0.31 7.57
C ILE A 797 6.90 -0.52 6.06
N LEU A 798 8.12 -0.64 5.49
CA LEU A 798 8.30 -0.87 4.05
C LEU A 798 7.68 -2.20 3.58
N GLU A 799 7.73 -3.24 4.40
CA GLU A 799 7.08 -4.52 4.08
C GLU A 799 5.56 -4.52 4.37
N GLY A 800 5.03 -3.51 5.04
CA GLY A 800 3.64 -3.40 5.51
C GLY A 800 2.59 -3.01 4.45
N GLY A 801 2.97 -2.77 3.19
CA GLY A 801 2.02 -2.32 2.17
C GLY A 801 0.88 -3.30 1.87
N TYR A 802 1.14 -4.61 1.96
CA TYR A 802 0.10 -5.63 1.85
C TYR A 802 -0.92 -5.53 2.99
N LEU A 803 -0.43 -5.36 4.23
CA LEU A 803 -1.24 -5.27 5.43
C LEU A 803 -2.12 -4.04 5.37
N HIS A 804 -1.54 -2.90 4.97
CA HIS A 804 -2.28 -1.66 4.84
C HIS A 804 -3.42 -1.79 3.83
N LEU A 805 -3.16 -2.35 2.65
CA LEU A 805 -4.20 -2.54 1.64
C LEU A 805 -5.29 -3.53 2.09
N GLN A 806 -4.92 -4.63 2.74
CA GLN A 806 -5.88 -5.64 3.22
C GLN A 806 -6.69 -5.17 4.43
N ALA A 807 -6.10 -4.31 5.27
CA ALA A 807 -6.78 -3.71 6.41
C ALA A 807 -7.80 -2.64 6.02
N THR A 808 -7.75 -2.13 4.78
CA THR A 808 -8.65 -1.04 4.35
C THR A 808 -9.54 -1.42 3.18
N LYS A 809 -8.99 -2.02 2.11
CA LYS A 809 -9.73 -2.35 0.87
C LYS A 809 -9.55 -3.83 0.46
N PRO A 810 -9.84 -4.81 1.37
CA PRO A 810 -9.64 -6.23 1.09
C PRO A 810 -10.45 -6.74 -0.11
N ASP A 811 -11.65 -6.23 -0.36
CA ASP A 811 -12.51 -6.70 -1.46
C ASP A 811 -12.01 -6.23 -2.83
N THR A 812 -11.37 -5.05 -2.90
CA THR A 812 -10.73 -4.56 -4.14
C THR A 812 -9.56 -5.46 -4.55
N ILE A 813 -8.61 -5.70 -3.63
CA ILE A 813 -7.44 -6.53 -3.92
C ILE A 813 -7.80 -8.01 -4.04
N GLY A 814 -8.72 -8.49 -3.20
CA GLY A 814 -9.23 -9.85 -3.23
C GLY A 814 -9.86 -10.19 -4.58
N THR A 815 -10.66 -9.29 -5.14
CA THR A 815 -11.22 -9.43 -6.50
C THR A 815 -10.13 -9.55 -7.57
N ALA A 816 -9.01 -8.83 -7.42
CA ALA A 816 -7.91 -8.87 -8.38
C ALA A 816 -7.03 -10.13 -8.27
N LEU A 817 -6.96 -10.74 -7.08
CA LEU A 817 -6.25 -11.99 -6.82
C LEU A 817 -7.11 -13.22 -7.15
N GLN A 818 -8.41 -13.11 -6.93
CA GLN A 818 -9.39 -14.15 -7.16
C GLN A 818 -9.40 -14.55 -8.65
N ASN A 819 -9.33 -15.86 -8.90
CA ASN A 819 -9.27 -16.45 -10.25
C ASN A 819 -8.08 -15.97 -11.12
N ASN A 820 -7.04 -15.40 -10.50
CA ASN A 820 -5.80 -15.00 -11.17
C ASN A 820 -4.63 -15.80 -10.58
N PRO A 821 -4.30 -17.00 -11.11
CA PRO A 821 -3.28 -17.86 -10.52
C PRO A 821 -1.89 -17.22 -10.48
N LEU A 822 -1.55 -16.40 -11.48
CA LEU A 822 -0.26 -15.71 -11.55
C LEU A 822 -0.15 -14.61 -10.50
N GLY A 823 -1.18 -13.77 -10.41
CA GLY A 823 -1.29 -12.74 -9.38
C GLY A 823 -1.27 -13.34 -7.98
N LEU A 824 -2.05 -14.41 -7.76
CA LEU A 824 -2.12 -15.12 -6.49
C LEU A 824 -0.75 -15.70 -6.10
N ALA A 825 -0.07 -16.40 -7.02
CA ALA A 825 1.26 -16.96 -6.77
C ALA A 825 2.28 -15.85 -6.49
N ALA A 826 2.35 -14.79 -7.29
CA ALA A 826 3.27 -13.68 -7.07
C ALA A 826 3.06 -13.03 -5.69
N TYR A 827 1.80 -12.78 -5.33
CA TYR A 827 1.44 -12.09 -4.09
C TYR A 827 1.71 -12.92 -2.82
N ILE A 828 1.46 -14.23 -2.87
CA ILE A 828 1.72 -15.16 -1.76
C ILE A 828 3.22 -15.49 -1.67
N LEU A 829 3.85 -15.87 -2.78
CA LEU A 829 5.23 -16.37 -2.78
C LEU A 829 6.25 -15.26 -2.50
N GLU A 830 5.95 -13.99 -2.78
CA GLU A 830 6.80 -12.87 -2.34
C GLU A 830 7.02 -12.89 -0.81
N LYS A 831 5.98 -13.30 -0.05
CA LYS A 831 6.05 -13.40 1.41
C LYS A 831 6.90 -14.59 1.85
N PHE A 832 6.74 -15.75 1.21
CA PHE A 832 7.61 -16.92 1.43
C PHE A 832 9.08 -16.64 1.12
N SER A 833 9.38 -15.71 0.20
CA SER A 833 10.75 -15.20 0.01
C SER A 833 11.17 -14.32 1.18
N THR A 834 10.50 -13.18 1.37
CA THR A 834 10.98 -12.09 2.23
C THR A 834 10.90 -12.41 3.72
N TRP A 835 9.84 -13.09 4.16
CA TRP A 835 9.62 -13.39 5.59
C TRP A 835 10.36 -14.64 6.06
N THR A 836 10.91 -15.42 5.13
CA THR A 836 11.87 -16.49 5.44
C THR A 836 13.24 -15.89 5.74
N ASN A 837 13.69 -14.96 4.89
CA ASN A 837 14.90 -14.18 5.13
C ASN A 837 14.82 -12.84 4.34
N PRO A 838 14.90 -11.67 5.00
CA PRO A 838 14.83 -10.39 4.30
C PRO A 838 15.95 -10.15 3.27
N ALA A 839 17.06 -10.87 3.37
CA ALA A 839 18.15 -10.84 2.40
C ALA A 839 17.76 -11.44 1.04
N ASN A 840 16.74 -12.29 0.99
CA ASN A 840 16.23 -12.92 -0.23
C ASN A 840 15.75 -11.89 -1.28
N ARG A 841 15.42 -10.67 -0.87
CA ARG A 841 15.07 -9.58 -1.81
C ARG A 841 16.20 -9.20 -2.78
N ASN A 842 17.44 -9.52 -2.43
CA ASN A 842 18.63 -9.16 -3.21
C ASN A 842 19.12 -10.29 -4.14
N ILE A 843 18.42 -11.42 -4.22
CA ILE A 843 18.77 -12.54 -5.10
C ILE A 843 17.67 -12.76 -6.14
N GLN A 844 18.06 -13.09 -7.37
CA GLN A 844 17.18 -13.06 -8.54
C GLN A 844 15.97 -14.02 -8.42
N ASP A 845 16.15 -15.16 -7.77
CA ASP A 845 15.12 -16.20 -7.60
C ASP A 845 14.29 -16.05 -6.31
N GLY A 846 14.60 -15.04 -5.49
CA GLY A 846 13.94 -14.80 -4.20
C GLY A 846 14.26 -15.85 -3.12
N GLY A 847 15.23 -16.73 -3.32
CA GLY A 847 15.60 -17.76 -2.34
C GLY A 847 14.47 -18.74 -1.99
N LEU A 848 13.45 -18.84 -2.84
CA LEU A 848 12.23 -19.61 -2.57
C LEU A 848 12.50 -21.10 -2.34
N GLU A 849 13.53 -21.65 -2.99
CA GLU A 849 13.87 -23.08 -2.91
C GLU A 849 15.00 -23.38 -1.91
N GLN A 850 15.45 -22.40 -1.11
CA GLN A 850 16.49 -22.64 -0.11
C GLN A 850 16.01 -23.52 1.05
N HIS A 851 14.72 -23.39 1.42
CA HIS A 851 14.10 -24.14 2.52
C HIS A 851 12.82 -24.88 2.13
N TYR A 852 12.26 -24.61 0.95
CA TYR A 852 10.98 -25.17 0.51
C TYR A 852 11.15 -25.88 -0.82
N SER A 853 10.38 -26.93 -1.08
CA SER A 853 10.17 -27.39 -2.45
C SER A 853 9.12 -26.51 -3.14
N LEU A 854 9.20 -26.38 -4.47
CA LEU A 854 8.13 -25.73 -5.24
C LEU A 854 6.78 -26.41 -5.03
N ASP A 855 6.75 -27.72 -4.86
CA ASP A 855 5.52 -28.45 -4.53
C ASP A 855 4.88 -27.96 -3.23
N ALA A 856 5.66 -27.74 -2.17
CA ALA A 856 5.14 -27.26 -0.89
C ALA A 856 4.58 -25.82 -0.99
N LEU A 857 5.27 -24.97 -1.74
CA LEU A 857 4.85 -23.60 -2.00
C LEU A 857 3.56 -23.56 -2.85
N LEU A 858 3.51 -24.36 -3.91
CA LEU A 858 2.35 -24.46 -4.80
C LEU A 858 1.16 -25.14 -4.12
N ASP A 859 1.35 -26.11 -3.23
CA ASP A 859 0.25 -26.64 -2.42
C ASP A 859 -0.48 -25.54 -1.66
N ASN A 860 0.28 -24.63 -1.03
CA ASN A 860 -0.31 -23.53 -0.28
C ASN A 860 -1.06 -22.56 -1.22
N VAL A 861 -0.48 -22.20 -2.37
CA VAL A 861 -1.14 -21.37 -3.39
C VAL A 861 -2.41 -22.06 -3.93
N MET A 862 -2.35 -23.37 -4.17
CA MET A 862 -3.47 -24.19 -4.65
C MET A 862 -4.63 -24.21 -3.67
N ILE A 863 -4.36 -24.26 -2.36
CA ILE A 863 -5.43 -24.17 -1.35
C ILE A 863 -6.23 -22.88 -1.55
N TYR A 864 -5.57 -21.72 -1.67
CA TYR A 864 -6.25 -20.45 -1.90
C TYR A 864 -6.98 -20.39 -3.25
N TYR A 865 -6.39 -20.94 -4.31
CA TYR A 865 -7.00 -20.98 -5.64
C TYR A 865 -8.27 -21.84 -5.64
N LEU A 866 -8.19 -23.07 -5.11
CA LEU A 866 -9.26 -24.06 -5.14
C LEU A 866 -10.44 -23.70 -4.22
N THR A 867 -10.17 -23.06 -3.09
CA THR A 867 -11.21 -22.66 -2.14
C THR A 867 -11.77 -21.28 -2.41
N ASN A 868 -11.13 -20.53 -3.31
CA ASN A 868 -11.46 -19.15 -3.59
C ASN A 868 -11.48 -18.27 -2.32
N SER A 869 -10.57 -18.54 -1.38
CA SER A 869 -10.61 -17.94 -0.05
C SER A 869 -9.72 -16.71 0.11
N ILE A 870 -9.08 -16.19 -0.96
CA ILE A 870 -8.14 -15.07 -0.84
C ILE A 870 -8.84 -13.80 -0.33
N THR A 871 -10.00 -13.44 -0.89
CA THR A 871 -10.77 -12.27 -0.47
C THR A 871 -11.24 -12.39 0.98
N THR A 872 -11.85 -13.52 1.34
CA THR A 872 -12.36 -13.75 2.71
C THR A 872 -11.24 -13.80 3.74
N SER A 873 -10.07 -14.32 3.37
CA SER A 873 -8.91 -14.36 4.27
C SER A 873 -8.40 -12.96 4.62
N GLN A 874 -8.42 -12.05 3.64
CA GLN A 874 -7.94 -10.67 3.79
C GLN A 874 -8.88 -9.82 4.66
N ARG A 875 -10.18 -10.14 4.70
CA ARG A 875 -11.15 -9.44 5.56
C ARG A 875 -10.77 -9.49 7.04
N LEU A 876 -10.07 -10.53 7.51
CA LEU A 876 -9.60 -10.60 8.91
C LEU A 876 -8.70 -9.42 9.28
N TYR A 877 -7.93 -8.87 8.33
CA TYR A 877 -7.15 -7.66 8.54
C TYR A 877 -8.07 -6.45 8.77
N ALA A 878 -9.02 -6.19 7.86
CA ALA A 878 -9.94 -5.07 8.00
C ALA A 878 -10.75 -5.13 9.31
N GLU A 879 -11.19 -6.34 9.69
CA GLU A 879 -11.95 -6.56 10.92
C GLU A 879 -11.11 -6.40 12.19
N SER A 880 -9.82 -6.74 12.14
CA SER A 880 -8.96 -6.67 13.32
C SER A 880 -8.28 -5.31 13.50
N PHE A 881 -8.13 -4.54 12.43
CA PHE A 881 -7.55 -3.19 12.43
C PHE A 881 -8.59 -2.06 12.40
N ASN A 882 -9.89 -2.38 12.48
CA ASN A 882 -10.90 -1.34 12.61
C ASN A 882 -10.83 -0.63 13.98
N ALA A 883 -11.34 0.61 14.04
CA ALA A 883 -11.24 1.45 15.22
C ALA A 883 -11.91 0.85 16.47
N ALA A 884 -13.01 0.12 16.30
CA ALA A 884 -13.77 -0.47 17.41
C ALA A 884 -13.02 -1.65 18.04
N GLU A 885 -12.35 -2.47 17.23
CA GLU A 885 -11.53 -3.57 17.73
C GLU A 885 -10.26 -3.05 18.42
N LEU A 886 -9.54 -2.11 17.79
CA LEU A 886 -8.33 -1.52 18.36
C LEU A 886 -8.58 -0.75 19.67
N ALA A 887 -9.80 -0.24 19.89
CA ALA A 887 -10.17 0.42 21.14
C ALA A 887 -10.30 -0.53 22.34
N LYS A 888 -10.30 -1.85 22.13
CA LYS A 888 -10.37 -2.86 23.21
C LYS A 888 -9.03 -3.09 23.90
N GLU A 889 -7.92 -2.73 23.24
CA GLU A 889 -6.56 -2.80 23.78
C GLU A 889 -6.19 -4.17 24.38
N TYR A 890 -6.60 -5.25 23.71
CA TYR A 890 -6.30 -6.61 24.18
C TYR A 890 -4.80 -6.88 24.35
N GLU A 891 -3.97 -6.21 23.56
CA GLU A 891 -2.50 -6.25 23.64
C GLU A 891 -1.93 -5.68 24.95
N ASN A 892 -2.72 -4.94 25.71
CA ASN A 892 -2.33 -4.38 27.01
C ASN A 892 -2.89 -5.20 28.19
N ILE A 893 -3.64 -6.28 27.93
CA ILE A 893 -4.14 -7.19 28.96
C ILE A 893 -3.11 -8.31 29.20
N PRO A 894 -2.61 -8.48 30.44
CA PRO A 894 -1.63 -9.52 30.72
C PRO A 894 -2.16 -10.94 30.46
N THR A 895 -1.29 -11.80 29.96
CA THR A 895 -1.55 -13.22 29.74
C THR A 895 -0.96 -14.04 30.88
N ASN A 896 -1.83 -14.67 31.69
CA ASN A 896 -1.43 -15.34 32.94
C ASN A 896 -1.20 -16.85 32.81
N VAL A 897 -1.65 -17.46 31.71
CA VAL A 897 -1.40 -18.88 31.44
C VAL A 897 0.09 -19.12 31.21
N PRO A 898 0.61 -20.34 31.46
CA PRO A 898 1.99 -20.66 31.11
C PRO A 898 2.26 -20.39 29.63
N ALA A 899 3.31 -19.64 29.34
CA ALA A 899 3.64 -19.21 27.98
C ALA A 899 5.05 -19.63 27.56
N ALA A 900 5.21 -19.88 26.26
CA ALA A 900 6.50 -20.12 25.62
C ALA A 900 6.66 -19.28 24.34
N CYS A 901 7.87 -18.78 24.12
CA CYS A 901 8.25 -18.01 22.95
C CYS A 901 9.43 -18.65 22.20
N ALA A 902 9.21 -19.05 20.96
CA ALA A 902 10.26 -19.49 20.03
C ALA A 902 10.64 -18.32 19.10
N LYS A 903 11.87 -17.82 19.19
CA LYS A 903 12.33 -16.61 18.48
C LYS A 903 13.31 -16.97 17.37
N PHE A 904 12.83 -17.04 16.14
CA PHE A 904 13.62 -17.33 14.95
C PHE A 904 14.34 -16.08 14.42
N ARG A 905 15.58 -16.20 13.93
CA ARG A 905 16.45 -15.06 13.61
C ARG A 905 15.84 -14.04 12.66
N HIS A 906 15.07 -14.50 11.68
CA HIS A 906 14.57 -13.71 10.56
C HIS A 906 13.08 -13.37 10.66
N GLU A 907 12.45 -13.58 11.83
CA GLU A 907 11.09 -13.07 12.07
C GLU A 907 11.05 -11.54 11.91
N LEU A 908 9.94 -11.04 11.38
CA LEU A 908 9.75 -9.65 10.96
C LEU A 908 10.00 -8.65 12.09
N PHE A 909 9.49 -8.98 13.28
CA PHE A 909 9.67 -8.17 14.47
C PHE A 909 9.63 -9.05 15.72
N GLN A 910 10.49 -8.76 16.69
CA GLN A 910 10.58 -9.52 17.92
C GLN A 910 10.76 -8.62 19.13
N TYR A 911 10.19 -9.05 20.25
CA TYR A 911 10.33 -8.36 21.52
C TYR A 911 11.40 -9.03 22.43
N PRO A 912 12.24 -8.23 23.12
CA PRO A 912 13.13 -8.74 24.14
C PRO A 912 12.35 -9.30 25.34
N ASP A 913 12.97 -10.22 26.07
CA ASP A 913 12.33 -10.96 27.17
C ASP A 913 11.73 -10.07 28.25
N TRP A 914 12.36 -8.92 28.54
CA TRP A 914 11.85 -8.02 29.57
C TRP A 914 10.51 -7.39 29.17
N ILE A 915 10.25 -7.15 27.87
CA ILE A 915 8.94 -6.72 27.38
C ILE A 915 7.96 -7.89 27.40
N LEU A 916 8.40 -9.07 26.94
CA LEU A 916 7.54 -10.25 26.94
C LEU A 916 7.09 -10.63 28.34
N LYS A 917 7.92 -10.46 29.36
CA LYS A 917 7.56 -10.69 30.78
C LYS A 917 6.58 -9.67 31.35
N GLU A 918 6.45 -8.48 30.75
CA GLU A 918 5.41 -7.51 31.12
C GLU A 918 4.03 -7.97 30.63
N HIS A 919 3.97 -8.62 29.46
CA HIS A 919 2.73 -9.13 28.87
C HIS A 919 2.40 -10.55 29.35
N PHE A 920 3.33 -11.49 29.19
CA PHE A 920 3.23 -12.88 29.63
C PHE A 920 3.75 -13.01 31.07
N THR A 921 2.87 -12.87 32.05
CA THR A 921 3.22 -12.89 33.48
C THR A 921 3.74 -14.25 33.95
N ASN A 922 3.46 -15.31 33.18
CA ASN A 922 3.92 -16.68 33.40
C ASN A 922 4.73 -17.21 32.20
N LEU A 923 5.69 -16.43 31.69
CA LEU A 923 6.62 -16.85 30.63
C LEU A 923 7.61 -17.92 31.14
N MET A 924 7.43 -19.16 30.70
CA MET A 924 8.19 -20.33 31.15
C MET A 924 9.36 -20.69 30.24
N GLN A 925 9.29 -20.32 28.96
CA GLN A 925 10.30 -20.62 27.95
C GLN A 925 10.42 -19.43 26.99
N SER A 926 11.65 -19.03 26.68
CA SER A 926 11.96 -18.00 25.70
C SER A 926 13.29 -18.40 25.05
N ASN A 927 13.20 -19.02 23.88
CA ASN A 927 14.34 -19.61 23.19
C ASN A 927 14.66 -18.82 21.91
N HIS A 928 15.95 -18.60 21.64
CA HIS A 928 16.45 -17.93 20.44
C HIS A 928 17.08 -18.93 19.49
N TYR A 929 16.71 -18.84 18.21
CA TYR A 929 17.25 -19.65 17.14
C TYR A 929 18.00 -18.76 16.15
N ASN A 930 19.22 -19.17 15.78
CA ASN A 930 20.08 -18.40 14.88
C ASN A 930 19.70 -18.51 13.40
N ASP A 931 18.75 -19.39 13.09
CA ASP A 931 18.20 -19.61 11.75
C ASP A 931 16.66 -19.61 11.85
N GLY A 932 15.99 -19.62 10.71
CA GLY A 932 14.53 -19.58 10.60
C GLY A 932 13.96 -18.17 10.52
N GLY A 933 12.81 -18.05 9.88
CA GLY A 933 12.00 -16.84 9.79
C GLY A 933 10.57 -17.09 10.26
N HIS A 934 9.62 -16.46 9.58
CA HIS A 934 8.22 -16.39 9.98
C HIS A 934 7.47 -17.74 9.91
N PHE A 935 7.69 -18.52 8.85
CA PHE A 935 6.98 -19.78 8.59
C PHE A 935 7.63 -20.99 9.27
N ALA A 936 7.86 -20.89 10.59
CA ALA A 936 8.67 -21.85 11.35
C ALA A 936 8.25 -23.32 11.19
N ALA A 937 6.95 -23.60 11.14
CA ALA A 937 6.43 -24.96 11.00
C ALA A 937 6.75 -25.58 9.63
N LEU A 938 6.78 -24.78 8.57
CA LEU A 938 7.12 -25.23 7.22
C LEU A 938 8.63 -25.21 6.99
N GLN A 939 9.34 -24.22 7.52
CA GLN A 939 10.77 -24.01 7.28
C GLN A 939 11.65 -24.94 8.13
N LEU A 940 11.37 -25.03 9.44
CA LEU A 940 12.17 -25.78 10.41
C LEU A 940 11.28 -26.67 11.31
N PRO A 941 10.50 -27.60 10.74
CA PRO A 941 9.51 -28.39 11.47
C PRO A 941 10.11 -29.15 12.68
N GLN A 942 11.33 -29.67 12.53
CA GLN A 942 12.03 -30.41 13.58
C GLN A 942 12.42 -29.54 14.77
N VAL A 943 12.82 -28.29 14.52
CA VAL A 943 13.21 -27.32 15.56
C VAL A 943 11.98 -26.89 16.34
N LEU A 944 10.91 -26.51 15.63
CA LEU A 944 9.65 -26.12 16.26
C LEU A 944 9.04 -27.27 17.08
N TYR A 945 9.08 -28.50 16.56
CA TYR A 945 8.66 -29.70 17.29
C TYR A 945 9.38 -29.86 18.64
N GLN A 946 10.72 -29.76 18.62
CA GLN A 946 11.52 -29.90 19.84
C GLN A 946 11.20 -28.80 20.86
N ASP A 947 10.98 -27.57 20.40
CA ASP A 947 10.63 -26.44 21.27
C ASP A 947 9.26 -26.63 21.95
N ILE A 948 8.25 -27.10 21.20
CA ILE A 948 6.91 -27.43 21.72
C ILE A 948 7.01 -28.54 22.78
N VAL A 949 7.74 -29.63 22.47
CA VAL A 949 7.91 -30.75 23.41
C VAL A 949 8.64 -30.29 24.67
N GLN A 950 9.68 -29.45 24.54
CA GLN A 950 10.40 -28.89 25.68
C GLN A 950 9.47 -28.09 26.59
N PHE A 951 8.61 -27.23 26.02
CA PHE A 951 7.67 -26.42 26.78
C PHE A 951 6.67 -27.27 27.54
N VAL A 952 6.05 -28.25 26.86
CA VAL A 952 5.06 -29.15 27.45
C VAL A 952 5.68 -29.99 28.57
N ASN A 953 6.90 -30.51 28.38
CA ASN A 953 7.64 -31.22 29.42
C ASN A 953 7.89 -30.37 30.68
N ARG A 954 8.23 -29.07 30.53
CA ARG A 954 8.42 -28.17 31.68
C ARG A 954 7.17 -28.03 32.55
N LEU A 955 5.98 -28.21 31.97
CA LEU A 955 4.71 -28.11 32.68
C LEU A 955 4.32 -29.40 33.41
N TYR A 956 4.86 -30.55 33.00
CA TYR A 956 4.61 -31.84 33.65
C TYR A 956 5.60 -32.19 34.77
N VAL A 957 6.76 -31.51 34.83
CA VAL A 957 7.77 -31.70 35.87
C VAL A 957 7.49 -30.87 37.15
N ARG A 958 6.47 -30.00 37.14
CA ARG A 958 5.92 -29.31 38.33
C ARG A 958 4.74 -30.08 38.89
#